data_AF-A0A672IAN4-F1
#
_entry.id   AF-A0A672IAN4-F1
#
_cell.length_a   1.000
_cell.length_b   1.000
_cell.length_c   1.000
_cell.angle_alpha   90.00
_cell.angle_beta   90.00
_cell.angle_gamma   90.00
#
_symmetry.space_group_name_H-M   'P 1'
#
loop_
_entity.id
_entity.type
_entity.pdbx_description
1 polymer ?
#
loop_
_entity_poly.entity_id
_entity_poly.type
_entity_poly.pdbx_seq_one_letter_code
_entity_poly.pdbx_strand_id
1 'polypeptide(L)'
;MQIRALELFFLSSFRLPLLAALCKTQGDGLDGGDRKQICKVYRFQTVDSKWMLVREQMEECTLSFSVPKQLLSLYMQEDMNRVQDLRELGELSPHWDNLRKEVMTRYGGIISSYQETLAELDKITGRSFKPSCCKAQKSLEFIPINLHTQRMRVTCPKKTDAFYDIVTVGAPAAHFQGFKCGGLQRLLSRYEAEKKSFSTAYQCIYYSPEHTAKAQEVLSTMSLLQPLITSLADQLLQAAHEHSSPGLRDALKNLSDKVRLHLHLSPPFTSIPLSLYYFWPEAAAIHKRWVCRHTCQVTSQTGDLLRLIFNSGDDFMFIFCCNYFPLIDEVLVVNSNCYIFVTTGDWKEQLCPLVTRLKECVMEVMEKAKRAMTFVLLQEAACSIPQGFLLQQRRDVVFSQALSALACGFVMRVYAGLQDEGFLRQLHLVGLVAQFESLLSTYSEEIGMLEDMEVGISDLERVVFKITEAKTDDLSDLQPLVCGRRGHFTVEVPLPQVVFQTLPEEIKEGKPLRVFPVLFNVGINEQQTIAERFGDISLQERINQKNFETLEAYYKSLSEKVPLECLPCFQTQTDIKELLETLGQNVVTKKRKNVEILWIAGTICRRLNGIRFTSCKSAKDRTSMSVTLEQCALLRDEHQLSKDFFVRALDCMRREGCRIENVQKNIRCRKYAFNMLQLMAFPKCYRPPEGTYGKVDS
;
A
#
# COMPACT_ATOMS: atom_id res chain seq x y z
N MET A 1 24.06 13.15 -40.97
CA MET A 1 22.66 12.68 -40.85
C MET A 1 22.51 11.27 -40.27
N GLN A 2 23.42 10.31 -40.51
CA GLN A 2 23.22 8.92 -40.06
C GLN A 2 23.33 8.65 -38.55
N ILE A 3 24.04 9.48 -37.77
CA ILE A 3 24.21 9.25 -36.31
C ILE A 3 22.89 9.42 -35.53
N ARG A 4 22.11 10.48 -35.81
CA ARG A 4 20.77 10.66 -35.20
C ARG A 4 19.76 9.58 -35.59
N ALA A 5 19.94 8.94 -36.76
CA ALA A 5 19.10 7.81 -37.15
C ALA A 5 19.42 6.55 -36.32
N LEU A 6 20.70 6.34 -35.98
CA LEU A 6 21.13 5.31 -35.04
C LEU A 6 20.66 5.61 -33.62
N GLU A 7 20.78 6.84 -33.11
CA GLU A 7 20.23 7.20 -31.79
C GLU A 7 18.71 6.97 -31.71
N LEU A 8 17.95 7.32 -32.75
CA LEU A 8 16.51 7.04 -32.81
C LEU A 8 16.17 5.55 -32.96
N PHE A 9 17.03 4.76 -33.60
CA PHE A 9 16.88 3.31 -33.67
C PHE A 9 17.17 2.68 -32.29
N PHE A 10 18.30 3.04 -31.67
CA PHE A 10 18.68 2.63 -30.32
C PHE A 10 17.62 3.02 -29.28
N LEU A 11 17.10 4.26 -29.28
CA LEU A 11 16.00 4.68 -28.40
C LEU A 11 14.64 4.02 -28.72
N SER A 12 14.48 3.41 -29.91
CA SER A 12 13.30 2.61 -30.24
C SER A 12 13.44 1.13 -29.85
N SER A 13 14.67 0.63 -29.81
CA SER A 13 15.02 -0.76 -29.46
C SER A 13 15.32 -0.94 -27.97
N PHE A 14 15.79 0.09 -27.27
CA PHE A 14 15.82 0.17 -25.79
C PHE A 14 14.42 0.43 -25.23
N ARG A 15 13.44 -0.41 -25.62
CA ARG A 15 12.23 -0.62 -24.83
C ARG A 15 12.63 -1.33 -23.54
N LEU A 16 12.92 -0.50 -22.54
CA LEU A 16 13.28 -0.80 -21.16
C LEU A 16 12.93 -2.24 -20.74
N PRO A 17 13.92 -3.08 -20.40
CA PRO A 17 13.71 -4.49 -20.04
C PRO A 17 12.58 -4.72 -19.02
N LEU A 18 12.36 -3.80 -18.06
CA LEU A 18 11.24 -3.92 -17.13
C LEU A 18 9.87 -3.62 -17.76
N LEU A 19 9.72 -2.71 -18.73
CA LEU A 19 8.44 -2.62 -19.47
C LEU A 19 8.15 -3.95 -20.21
N ALA A 20 9.18 -4.62 -20.73
CA ALA A 20 9.06 -5.96 -21.30
C ALA A 20 8.79 -7.07 -20.24
N ALA A 21 9.27 -6.88 -19.02
CA ALA A 21 9.02 -7.77 -17.88
C ALA A 21 7.61 -7.58 -17.27
N LEU A 22 7.08 -6.35 -17.27
CA LEU A 22 5.69 -6.01 -16.94
C LEU A 22 4.71 -6.57 -17.98
N CYS A 23 5.14 -6.67 -19.24
CA CYS A 23 4.30 -7.05 -20.37
C CYS A 23 5.05 -8.09 -21.21
N LYS A 24 4.99 -9.37 -20.80
CA LYS A 24 5.69 -10.54 -21.39
C LYS A 24 5.84 -10.43 -22.92
N THR A 25 6.99 -9.92 -23.37
CA THR A 25 7.29 -9.61 -24.77
C THR A 25 8.53 -10.37 -25.25
N GLN A 26 8.42 -11.70 -25.24
CA GLN A 26 9.30 -12.59 -26.01
C GLN A 26 8.49 -13.73 -26.62
N GLY A 27 8.86 -14.11 -27.84
CA GLY A 27 8.29 -15.24 -28.57
C GLY A 27 7.79 -14.89 -29.97
N ASP A 28 8.70 -14.78 -30.94
CA ASP A 28 8.38 -15.10 -32.34
C ASP A 28 8.14 -16.62 -32.43
N GLY A 29 6.96 -17.04 -32.00
CA GLY A 29 6.45 -18.40 -32.19
C GLY A 29 5.66 -18.46 -33.49
N LEU A 30 6.06 -19.33 -34.41
CA LEU A 30 5.34 -19.63 -35.66
C LEU A 30 4.09 -20.51 -35.40
N ASP A 31 3.26 -20.12 -34.43
CA ASP A 31 1.95 -20.72 -34.17
C ASP A 31 0.93 -19.63 -33.83
N GLY A 32 -0.34 -19.85 -34.16
CA GLY A 32 -1.42 -18.86 -34.24
C GLY A 32 -1.97 -18.35 -32.90
N GLY A 33 -1.09 -18.02 -31.95
CA GLY A 33 -1.43 -17.64 -30.58
C GLY A 33 -1.83 -16.17 -30.37
N ASP A 34 -2.70 -15.96 -29.37
CA ASP A 34 -3.29 -14.66 -29.00
C ASP A 34 -2.24 -13.53 -28.80
N ARG A 35 -2.35 -12.43 -29.57
CA ARG A 35 -1.42 -11.30 -29.47
C ARG A 35 -1.58 -10.57 -28.13
N LYS A 36 -0.62 -10.73 -27.21
CA LYS A 36 -0.62 -10.10 -25.88
C LYS A 36 -0.59 -8.58 -25.94
N GLN A 37 0.23 -8.01 -26.82
CA GLN A 37 0.24 -6.59 -27.17
C GLN A 37 -0.72 -6.32 -28.33
N ILE A 38 -1.58 -5.31 -28.18
CA ILE A 38 -2.43 -4.79 -29.25
C ILE A 38 -1.97 -3.36 -29.56
N CYS A 39 -1.70 -3.08 -30.83
CA CYS A 39 -1.24 -1.78 -31.30
C CYS A 39 -2.09 -1.33 -32.50
N LYS A 40 -2.60 -0.09 -32.46
CA LYS A 40 -3.38 0.54 -33.51
C LYS A 40 -2.78 1.90 -33.83
N VAL A 41 -2.81 2.28 -35.10
CA VAL A 41 -2.18 3.52 -35.59
C VAL A 41 -3.20 4.29 -36.42
N TYR A 42 -3.37 5.56 -36.09
CA TYR A 42 -4.31 6.47 -36.72
C TYR A 42 -3.57 7.69 -37.28
N ARG A 43 -4.17 8.30 -38.30
CA ARG A 43 -3.75 9.61 -38.81
C ARG A 43 -4.94 10.55 -38.72
N PHE A 44 -4.78 11.63 -37.97
CA PHE A 44 -5.80 12.67 -37.82
C PHE A 44 -5.26 14.01 -38.31
N GLN A 45 -6.16 14.91 -38.71
CA GLN A 45 -5.80 16.26 -39.12
C GLN A 45 -5.85 17.22 -37.94
N THR A 46 -4.80 18.03 -37.82
CA THR A 46 -4.74 19.15 -36.89
C THR A 46 -5.42 20.38 -37.49
N VAL A 47 -5.74 21.39 -36.66
CA VAL A 47 -6.40 22.64 -37.12
C VAL A 47 -5.65 23.37 -38.24
N ASP A 48 -4.33 23.24 -38.30
CA ASP A 48 -3.46 23.80 -39.33
C ASP A 48 -3.29 22.88 -40.57
N SER A 49 -4.22 21.93 -40.75
CA SER A 49 -4.29 20.95 -41.85
C SER A 49 -3.06 20.04 -41.98
N LYS A 50 -2.22 19.94 -40.94
CA LYS A 50 -1.14 18.96 -40.88
C LYS A 50 -1.66 17.60 -40.41
N TRP A 51 -0.86 16.56 -40.62
CA TRP A 51 -1.14 15.22 -40.12
C TRP A 51 -0.41 14.98 -38.81
N MET A 52 -1.15 14.59 -37.77
CA MET A 52 -0.59 13.93 -36.60
C MET A 52 -0.73 12.41 -36.73
N LEU A 53 0.26 11.70 -36.22
CA LEU A 53 0.26 10.25 -36.10
C LEU A 53 -0.04 9.88 -34.64
N VAL A 54 -1.08 9.08 -34.43
CA VAL A 54 -1.47 8.61 -33.10
C VAL A 54 -1.27 7.10 -33.05
N ARG A 55 -0.50 6.61 -32.08
CA ARG A 55 -0.31 5.18 -31.83
C ARG A 55 -0.91 4.84 -30.47
N GLU A 56 -1.99 4.07 -30.48
CA GLU A 56 -2.58 3.48 -29.28
C GLU A 56 -1.97 2.09 -29.08
N GLN A 57 -1.46 1.80 -27.88
CA GLN A 57 -0.97 0.48 -27.49
C GLN A 57 -1.68 0.04 -26.22
N MET A 58 -2.06 -1.23 -26.13
CA MET A 58 -2.66 -1.84 -24.95
C MET A 58 -2.00 -3.20 -24.70
N GLU A 59 -1.55 -3.41 -23.46
CA GLU A 59 -0.77 -4.59 -23.08
C GLU A 59 -1.30 -5.19 -21.78
N GLU A 60 -1.21 -6.51 -21.66
CA GLU A 60 -1.56 -7.25 -20.45
C GLU A 60 -0.45 -7.09 -19.41
N CYS A 61 -0.81 -6.84 -18.14
CA CYS A 61 0.16 -6.63 -17.07
C CYS A 61 0.45 -7.93 -16.30
N THR A 62 1.70 -8.40 -16.28
CA THR A 62 2.16 -9.58 -15.53
C THR A 62 1.96 -9.45 -14.03
N LEU A 63 1.96 -8.22 -13.49
CA LEU A 63 1.65 -7.94 -12.09
C LEU A 63 0.22 -8.32 -11.71
N SER A 64 -0.67 -8.52 -12.69
CA SER A 64 -1.99 -9.11 -12.46
C SER A 64 -1.91 -10.46 -11.75
N PHE A 65 -0.81 -11.22 -11.87
CA PHE A 65 -0.64 -12.50 -11.19
C PHE A 65 0.55 -12.55 -10.22
N SER A 66 1.65 -11.81 -10.46
CA SER A 66 2.79 -11.87 -9.53
C SER A 66 2.49 -11.18 -8.19
N VAL A 67 1.88 -9.99 -8.18
CA VAL A 67 1.56 -9.27 -6.93
C VAL A 67 0.56 -10.06 -6.05
N PRO A 68 -0.55 -10.62 -6.58
CA PRO A 68 -1.46 -11.44 -5.77
C PRO A 68 -0.82 -12.69 -5.16
N LYS A 69 0.09 -13.37 -5.90
CA LYS A 69 0.81 -14.53 -5.37
C LYS A 69 1.73 -14.14 -4.21
N GLN A 70 2.49 -13.06 -4.37
CA GLN A 70 3.37 -12.54 -3.32
C GLN A 70 2.56 -12.12 -2.07
N LEU A 71 1.43 -11.43 -2.27
CA LEU A 71 0.53 -11.06 -1.16
C LEU A 71 -0.06 -12.29 -0.44
N LEU A 72 -0.51 -13.32 -1.16
CA LEU A 72 -0.99 -14.56 -0.54
C LEU A 72 0.08 -15.21 0.34
N SER A 73 1.33 -15.27 -0.12
CA SER A 73 2.46 -15.76 0.68
C SER A 73 2.70 -14.90 1.93
N LEU A 74 2.67 -13.56 1.81
CA LEU A 74 2.84 -12.66 2.96
C LEU A 74 1.69 -12.76 3.97
N TYR A 75 0.44 -12.87 3.50
CA TYR A 75 -0.73 -13.05 4.36
C TYR A 75 -0.66 -14.38 5.15
N MET A 76 -0.30 -15.47 4.46
CA MET A 76 -0.10 -16.77 5.12
C MET A 76 1.05 -16.70 6.13
N GLN A 77 2.18 -16.06 5.81
CA GLN A 77 3.29 -15.92 6.75
C GLN A 77 2.90 -15.10 7.99
N GLU A 78 2.17 -13.99 7.82
CA GLU A 78 1.67 -13.17 8.92
C GLU A 78 0.74 -13.97 9.84
N ASP A 79 -0.17 -14.78 9.26
CA ASP A 79 -1.13 -15.56 10.03
C ASP A 79 -0.51 -16.84 10.65
N MET A 80 0.49 -17.45 10.00
CA MET A 80 1.31 -18.52 10.58
C MET A 80 2.10 -18.02 11.78
N ASN A 81 2.70 -16.83 11.70
CA ASN A 81 3.41 -16.20 12.81
C ASN A 81 2.46 -15.97 14.00
N ARG A 82 1.24 -15.46 13.76
CA ARG A 82 0.21 -15.30 14.80
C ARG A 82 -0.17 -16.63 15.47
N VAL A 83 -0.34 -17.70 14.69
CA VAL A 83 -0.61 -19.04 15.24
C VAL A 83 0.56 -19.54 16.10
N GLN A 84 1.79 -19.21 15.72
CA GLN A 84 2.98 -19.57 16.49
C GLN A 84 3.08 -18.77 17.79
N ASP A 85 2.88 -17.45 17.77
CA ASP A 85 2.83 -16.62 18.97
C ASP A 85 1.75 -17.11 19.96
N LEU A 86 0.57 -17.52 19.46
CA LEU A 86 -0.50 -18.07 20.30
C LEU A 86 -0.12 -19.40 20.98
N ARG A 87 0.66 -20.27 20.32
CA ARG A 87 1.21 -21.48 20.94
C ARG A 87 2.20 -21.14 22.05
N GLU A 88 3.00 -20.11 21.86
CA GLU A 88 4.05 -19.65 22.79
C GLU A 88 3.52 -18.87 24.00
N LEU A 89 2.21 -18.59 24.08
CA LEU A 89 1.57 -17.97 25.26
C LEU A 89 1.76 -18.74 26.58
N GLY A 90 2.11 -20.03 26.51
CA GLY A 90 2.27 -20.90 27.69
C GLY A 90 0.94 -21.43 28.23
N GLU A 91 0.89 -21.65 29.55
CA GLU A 91 -0.30 -22.11 30.26
C GLU A 91 -1.32 -20.98 30.44
N LEU A 92 -2.59 -21.29 30.21
CA LEU A 92 -3.73 -20.38 30.32
C LEU A 92 -4.85 -21.08 31.09
N SER A 93 -5.76 -20.33 31.71
CA SER A 93 -6.96 -20.94 32.31
C SER A 93 -7.83 -21.63 31.23
N PRO A 94 -8.66 -22.63 31.58
CA PRO A 94 -9.41 -23.43 30.59
C PRO A 94 -10.27 -22.61 29.62
N HIS A 95 -10.83 -21.47 30.07
CA HIS A 95 -11.57 -20.53 29.21
C HIS A 95 -10.67 -19.93 28.12
N TRP A 96 -9.54 -19.36 28.50
CA TRP A 96 -8.60 -18.73 27.58
C TRP A 96 -7.90 -19.74 26.66
N ASP A 97 -7.63 -20.95 27.15
CA ASP A 97 -7.07 -22.02 26.32
C ASP A 97 -8.08 -22.53 25.26
N ASN A 98 -9.37 -22.60 25.60
CA ASN A 98 -10.42 -22.92 24.62
C ASN A 98 -10.56 -21.82 23.56
N LEU A 99 -10.55 -20.54 23.96
CA LEU A 99 -10.56 -19.42 23.01
C LEU A 99 -9.31 -19.40 22.13
N ARG A 100 -8.13 -19.69 22.69
CA ARG A 100 -6.88 -19.87 21.93
C ARG A 100 -7.03 -20.95 20.86
N LYS A 101 -7.54 -22.13 21.22
CA LYS A 101 -7.78 -23.24 20.29
C LYS A 101 -8.77 -22.86 19.18
N GLU A 102 -9.84 -22.15 19.50
CA GLU A 102 -10.78 -21.67 18.49
C GLU A 102 -10.11 -20.68 17.52
N VAL A 103 -9.46 -19.63 18.04
CA VAL A 103 -8.76 -18.62 17.24
C VAL A 103 -7.69 -19.27 16.33
N MET A 104 -6.87 -20.17 16.87
CA MET A 104 -5.87 -20.92 16.09
C MET A 104 -6.53 -21.77 14.98
N THR A 105 -7.68 -22.38 15.25
CA THR A 105 -8.44 -23.14 14.25
C THR A 105 -8.97 -22.23 13.13
N ARG A 106 -9.42 -21.00 13.45
CA ARG A 106 -9.85 -20.00 12.44
C ARG A 106 -8.68 -19.57 11.55
N TYR A 107 -7.53 -19.24 12.13
CA TYR A 107 -6.32 -18.92 11.35
C TYR A 107 -5.91 -20.09 10.46
N GLY A 108 -5.90 -21.32 10.97
CA GLY A 108 -5.61 -22.54 10.19
C GLY A 108 -6.53 -22.69 8.97
N GLY A 109 -7.82 -22.39 9.11
CA GLY A 109 -8.78 -22.39 8.00
C GLY A 109 -8.49 -21.33 6.92
N ILE A 110 -8.09 -20.12 7.32
CA ILE A 110 -7.73 -19.03 6.39
C ILE A 110 -6.43 -19.37 5.66
N ILE A 111 -5.40 -19.79 6.40
CA ILE A 111 -4.11 -20.22 5.83
C ILE A 111 -4.34 -21.32 4.79
N SER A 112 -5.18 -22.32 5.11
CA SER A 112 -5.56 -23.38 4.17
C SER A 112 -6.26 -22.82 2.92
N SER A 113 -7.22 -21.91 3.08
CA SER A 113 -7.91 -21.28 1.94
C SER A 113 -7.00 -20.42 1.06
N TYR A 114 -5.97 -19.79 1.63
CA TYR A 114 -4.96 -19.02 0.89
C TYR A 114 -3.98 -19.95 0.18
N GLN A 115 -3.57 -21.05 0.82
CA GLN A 115 -2.71 -22.07 0.24
C GLN A 115 -3.38 -22.79 -0.94
N GLU A 116 -4.66 -23.15 -0.80
CA GLU A 116 -5.50 -23.66 -1.91
C GLU A 116 -5.53 -22.67 -3.08
N THR A 117 -5.77 -21.39 -2.80
CA THR A 117 -5.88 -20.35 -3.83
C THR A 117 -4.55 -20.14 -4.54
N LEU A 118 -3.43 -20.11 -3.80
CA LEU A 118 -2.10 -19.99 -4.37
C LEU A 118 -1.77 -21.20 -5.27
N ALA A 119 -2.04 -22.41 -4.80
CA ALA A 119 -1.83 -23.64 -5.57
C ALA A 119 -2.66 -23.69 -6.87
N GLU A 120 -3.88 -23.15 -6.87
CA GLU A 120 -4.66 -22.98 -8.10
C GLU A 120 -4.06 -21.92 -9.03
N LEU A 121 -3.55 -20.80 -8.50
CA LEU A 121 -2.90 -19.75 -9.30
C LEU A 121 -1.55 -20.21 -9.90
N ASP A 122 -0.87 -21.18 -9.30
CA ASP A 122 0.37 -21.77 -9.83
C ASP A 122 0.12 -22.75 -10.99
N LYS A 123 -1.08 -23.35 -11.09
CA LYS A 123 -1.50 -24.16 -12.24
C LYS A 123 -1.79 -23.32 -13.49
N ILE A 124 -2.00 -22.01 -13.35
CA ILE A 124 -2.41 -21.13 -14.46
C ILE A 124 -1.20 -20.69 -15.28
N THR A 125 -1.18 -21.12 -16.54
CA THR A 125 -0.19 -20.74 -17.55
C THR A 125 -0.84 -19.97 -18.71
N GLY A 126 -0.03 -19.33 -19.55
CA GLY A 126 -0.46 -18.68 -20.79
C GLY A 126 -1.11 -17.28 -20.65
N ARG A 127 -2.16 -17.15 -19.83
CA ARG A 127 -2.90 -15.88 -19.63
C ARG A 127 -2.17 -14.90 -18.71
N SER A 128 -2.26 -13.60 -19.01
CA SER A 128 -1.64 -12.53 -18.19
C SER A 128 -2.65 -11.58 -17.54
N PHE A 129 -3.96 -11.79 -17.68
CA PHE A 129 -5.02 -11.06 -16.96
C PHE A 129 -6.23 -11.96 -16.63
N LYS A 130 -7.11 -11.54 -15.71
CA LYS A 130 -8.42 -12.18 -15.42
C LYS A 130 -9.54 -11.60 -16.31
N PRO A 131 -10.17 -12.39 -17.19
CA PRO A 131 -11.28 -11.92 -18.02
C PRO A 131 -12.57 -11.61 -17.22
N SER A 132 -13.41 -10.73 -17.76
CA SER A 132 -14.68 -10.27 -17.15
C SER A 132 -15.76 -11.36 -17.00
N CYS A 133 -15.67 -12.46 -17.75
CA CYS A 133 -16.50 -13.66 -17.55
C CYS A 133 -16.10 -14.40 -16.27
N CYS A 134 -14.81 -14.53 -15.98
CA CYS A 134 -14.24 -15.16 -14.78
C CYS A 134 -14.36 -14.31 -13.49
N LYS A 135 -15.12 -13.21 -13.48
CA LYS A 135 -15.19 -12.28 -12.34
C LYS A 135 -15.54 -12.95 -11.00
N ALA A 136 -16.47 -13.90 -11.02
CA ALA A 136 -16.99 -14.62 -9.85
C ALA A 136 -16.32 -15.99 -9.61
N GLN A 137 -15.15 -16.26 -10.22
CA GLN A 137 -14.42 -17.50 -9.99
C GLN A 137 -13.57 -17.41 -8.72
N LYS A 138 -13.77 -18.31 -7.74
CA LYS A 138 -13.06 -18.33 -6.43
C LYS A 138 -11.54 -18.32 -6.62
N SER A 139 -10.98 -19.25 -7.41
CA SER A 139 -9.53 -19.37 -7.60
C SER A 139 -8.86 -18.17 -8.29
N LEU A 140 -9.64 -17.20 -8.76
CA LEU A 140 -9.16 -15.94 -9.33
C LEU A 140 -9.56 -14.72 -8.48
N GLU A 141 -10.09 -14.88 -7.26
CA GLU A 141 -10.68 -13.76 -6.51
C GLU A 141 -9.68 -12.64 -6.20
N PHE A 142 -8.43 -12.97 -5.86
CA PHE A 142 -7.35 -12.01 -5.61
C PHE A 142 -6.81 -11.31 -6.87
N ILE A 143 -7.13 -11.83 -8.07
CA ILE A 143 -6.61 -11.35 -9.36
C ILE A 143 -7.48 -10.19 -9.87
N PRO A 144 -6.89 -9.03 -10.22
CA PRO A 144 -7.63 -7.88 -10.77
C PRO A 144 -8.24 -8.21 -12.14
N ILE A 145 -9.51 -7.84 -12.33
CA ILE A 145 -10.23 -8.08 -13.59
C ILE A 145 -9.70 -7.11 -14.66
N ASN A 146 -9.33 -7.62 -15.84
CA ASN A 146 -8.93 -6.83 -17.00
C ASN A 146 -7.84 -5.76 -16.72
N LEU A 147 -6.87 -6.05 -15.85
CA LEU A 147 -5.71 -5.18 -15.65
C LEU A 147 -4.87 -5.09 -16.93
N HIS A 148 -4.87 -3.91 -17.55
CA HIS A 148 -4.10 -3.60 -18.75
C HIS A 148 -3.46 -2.22 -18.64
N THR A 149 -2.27 -2.06 -19.20
CA THR A 149 -1.71 -0.75 -19.52
C THR A 149 -2.31 -0.25 -20.85
N GLN A 150 -2.44 1.06 -20.99
CA GLN A 150 -2.69 1.73 -22.27
C GLN A 150 -1.75 2.91 -22.42
N ARG A 151 -1.08 3.00 -23.56
CA ARG A 151 -0.19 4.10 -23.95
C ARG A 151 -0.64 4.69 -25.27
N MET A 152 -0.95 5.98 -25.28
CA MET A 152 -1.13 6.75 -26.51
C MET A 152 0.14 7.58 -26.77
N ARG A 153 0.87 7.29 -27.85
CA ARG A 153 1.95 8.13 -28.36
C ARG A 153 1.42 9.02 -29.48
N VAL A 154 1.72 10.31 -29.44
CA VAL A 154 1.30 11.28 -30.46
C VAL A 154 2.52 11.99 -31.04
N THR A 155 2.66 11.92 -32.37
CA THR A 155 3.75 12.54 -33.14
C THR A 155 3.16 13.61 -34.05
N CYS A 156 3.62 14.86 -33.90
CA CYS A 156 3.20 16.00 -34.74
C CYS A 156 4.41 16.59 -35.49
N PRO A 157 4.28 17.10 -36.74
CA PRO A 157 5.43 17.41 -37.61
C PRO A 157 6.40 18.52 -37.17
N LYS A 158 6.20 19.15 -36.00
CA LYS A 158 7.05 20.21 -35.43
C LYS A 158 7.09 20.21 -33.88
N LYS A 159 6.70 19.10 -33.24
CA LYS A 159 6.69 18.96 -31.77
C LYS A 159 7.43 17.68 -31.39
N THR A 160 7.96 17.62 -30.17
CA THR A 160 8.38 16.37 -29.55
C THR A 160 7.20 15.41 -29.43
N ASP A 161 7.49 14.11 -29.40
CA ASP A 161 6.45 13.11 -29.19
C ASP A 161 5.89 13.20 -27.77
N ALA A 162 4.57 13.20 -27.64
CA ALA A 162 3.89 13.11 -26.35
C ALA A 162 3.45 11.69 -26.06
N PHE A 163 3.44 11.33 -24.77
CA PHE A 163 3.05 10.02 -24.28
C PHE A 163 1.98 10.17 -23.18
N TYR A 164 0.86 9.48 -23.35
CA TYR A 164 -0.24 9.48 -22.39
C TYR A 164 -0.55 8.07 -21.96
N ASP A 165 -0.23 7.78 -20.70
CA ASP A 165 -0.53 6.49 -20.09
C ASP A 165 -1.86 6.53 -19.31
N ILE A 166 -2.55 5.40 -19.31
CA ILE A 166 -3.71 5.07 -18.49
C ILE A 166 -3.58 3.59 -18.11
N VAL A 167 -3.80 3.24 -16.84
CA VAL A 167 -4.01 1.85 -16.44
C VAL A 167 -5.51 1.58 -16.31
N THR A 168 -6.01 0.55 -16.97
CA THR A 168 -7.41 0.13 -16.81
C THR A 168 -7.50 -1.11 -15.95
N VAL A 169 -8.42 -1.10 -14.98
CA VAL A 169 -8.68 -2.24 -14.12
C VAL A 169 -10.15 -2.30 -13.72
N GLY A 170 -10.71 -3.49 -13.58
CA GLY A 170 -12.04 -3.65 -12.99
C GLY A 170 -12.03 -3.07 -11.58
N ALA A 171 -13.17 -2.53 -11.14
CA ALA A 171 -13.31 -2.04 -9.77
C ALA A 171 -12.87 -3.13 -8.77
N PRO A 172 -11.89 -2.84 -7.87
CA PRO A 172 -11.49 -3.77 -6.83
C PRO A 172 -12.70 -4.22 -6.01
N ALA A 173 -13.07 -5.50 -6.14
CA ALA A 173 -14.31 -6.02 -5.56
C ALA A 173 -14.31 -7.54 -5.36
N ALA A 174 -14.90 -8.01 -4.26
CA ALA A 174 -15.01 -9.42 -3.89
C ALA A 174 -16.21 -10.10 -4.58
N HIS A 175 -16.19 -10.13 -5.92
CA HIS A 175 -17.29 -10.65 -6.75
C HIS A 175 -17.75 -12.08 -6.43
N PHE A 176 -16.86 -12.95 -5.95
CA PHE A 176 -17.22 -14.31 -5.53
C PHE A 176 -18.06 -14.32 -4.24
N GLN A 177 -17.80 -13.39 -3.32
CA GLN A 177 -18.52 -13.25 -2.05
C GLN A 177 -19.87 -12.51 -2.20
N GLY A 178 -20.02 -11.70 -3.25
CA GLY A 178 -21.26 -11.00 -3.59
C GLY A 178 -21.55 -9.76 -2.72
N PHE A 179 -22.70 -9.12 -2.98
CA PHE A 179 -23.03 -7.79 -2.44
C PHE A 179 -24.43 -7.69 -1.80
N LYS A 180 -25.12 -8.82 -1.59
CA LYS A 180 -26.47 -8.87 -0.98
C LYS A 180 -26.57 -8.13 0.36
N CYS A 181 -25.49 -8.12 1.15
CA CYS A 181 -25.42 -7.46 2.45
C CYS A 181 -24.75 -6.07 2.40
N GLY A 182 -24.41 -5.56 1.21
CA GLY A 182 -23.46 -4.46 1.00
C GLY A 182 -22.04 -4.95 0.71
N GLY A 183 -21.15 -4.00 0.44
CA GLY A 183 -19.71 -4.20 0.31
C GLY A 183 -18.92 -3.84 1.57
N LEU A 184 -17.60 -3.85 1.45
CA LEU A 184 -16.67 -3.86 2.58
C LEU A 184 -16.83 -2.67 3.52
N GLN A 185 -16.98 -1.44 3.02
CA GLN A 185 -17.18 -0.26 3.87
C GLN A 185 -18.38 -0.43 4.83
N ARG A 186 -19.54 -0.83 4.29
CA ARG A 186 -20.77 -1.02 5.07
C ARG A 186 -20.66 -2.19 6.05
N LEU A 187 -20.00 -3.28 5.62
CA LEU A 187 -19.80 -4.45 6.44
C LEU A 187 -18.84 -4.17 7.62
N LEU A 188 -17.78 -3.40 7.39
CA LEU A 188 -16.87 -2.93 8.45
C LEU A 188 -17.60 -2.03 9.44
N SER A 189 -18.36 -1.02 8.99
CA SER A 189 -19.08 -0.11 9.89
C SER A 189 -20.14 -0.83 10.75
N ARG A 190 -20.80 -1.87 10.23
CA ARG A 190 -21.70 -2.72 11.04
C ARG A 190 -20.92 -3.53 12.07
N TYR A 191 -19.84 -4.20 11.64
CA TYR A 191 -19.00 -5.00 12.51
C TYR A 191 -18.37 -4.18 13.65
N GLU A 192 -17.93 -2.95 13.39
CA GLU A 192 -17.41 -2.03 14.41
C GLU A 192 -18.46 -1.61 15.44
N ALA A 193 -19.70 -1.38 15.02
CA ALA A 193 -20.82 -1.10 15.92
C ALA A 193 -21.15 -2.32 16.81
N GLU A 194 -21.06 -3.53 16.26
CA GLU A 194 -21.33 -4.80 16.97
C GLU A 194 -20.15 -5.25 17.87
N LYS A 195 -18.89 -4.84 17.59
CA LYS A 195 -17.68 -5.27 18.31
C LYS A 195 -17.73 -5.06 19.84
N LYS A 196 -18.49 -4.06 20.31
CA LYS A 196 -18.71 -3.81 21.74
C LYS A 196 -19.60 -4.87 22.41
N SER A 197 -20.52 -5.48 21.68
CA SER A 197 -21.41 -6.55 22.19
C SER A 197 -20.65 -7.88 22.35
N PHE A 198 -19.81 -8.24 21.38
CA PHE A 198 -19.02 -9.46 21.41
C PHE A 198 -18.02 -9.51 22.58
N SER A 199 -17.41 -8.37 22.94
CA SER A 199 -16.54 -8.24 24.12
C SER A 199 -17.21 -8.76 25.40
N THR A 200 -18.45 -8.35 25.66
CA THR A 200 -19.24 -8.80 26.82
C THR A 200 -19.58 -10.29 26.74
N ALA A 201 -19.95 -10.79 25.56
CA ALA A 201 -20.34 -12.20 25.37
C ALA A 201 -19.19 -13.19 25.61
N TYR A 202 -17.97 -12.84 25.19
CA TYR A 202 -16.78 -13.70 25.31
C TYR A 202 -15.94 -13.44 26.59
N GLN A 203 -16.42 -12.59 27.51
CA GLN A 203 -15.68 -12.15 28.71
C GLN A 203 -14.29 -11.55 28.37
N CYS A 204 -14.19 -10.92 27.20
CA CYS A 204 -12.96 -10.33 26.68
C CYS A 204 -12.97 -8.83 26.87
N ILE A 205 -11.80 -8.23 27.12
CA ILE A 205 -11.68 -6.77 27.21
C ILE A 205 -11.72 -6.19 25.79
N TYR A 206 -12.59 -5.20 25.55
CA TYR A 206 -12.54 -4.43 24.32
C TYR A 206 -11.30 -3.53 24.31
N TYR A 207 -10.40 -3.80 23.36
CA TYR A 207 -9.28 -2.90 23.03
C TYR A 207 -9.65 -2.09 21.78
N SER A 208 -9.32 -0.79 21.79
CA SER A 208 -9.46 0.06 20.61
C SER A 208 -8.46 -0.38 19.52
N PRO A 209 -8.73 -0.08 18.23
CA PRO A 209 -7.79 -0.36 17.14
C PRO A 209 -6.40 0.26 17.36
N GLU A 210 -6.33 1.40 18.05
CA GLU A 210 -5.08 2.06 18.43
C GLU A 210 -4.26 1.22 19.43
N HIS A 211 -4.92 0.66 20.45
CA HIS A 211 -4.26 -0.21 21.42
C HIS A 211 -3.78 -1.52 20.78
N THR A 212 -4.55 -2.11 19.86
CA THR A 212 -4.15 -3.36 19.20
C THR A 212 -3.09 -3.15 18.13
N ALA A 213 -3.13 -2.03 17.39
CA ALA A 213 -2.03 -1.61 16.51
C ALA A 213 -0.73 -1.39 17.30
N LYS A 214 -0.79 -0.72 18.46
CA LYS A 214 0.37 -0.50 19.34
C LYS A 214 0.91 -1.81 19.92
N ALA A 215 0.04 -2.76 20.27
CA ALA A 215 0.47 -4.09 20.69
C ALA A 215 1.22 -4.85 19.57
N GLN A 216 0.76 -4.75 18.32
CA GLN A 216 1.45 -5.31 17.15
C GLN A 216 2.80 -4.61 16.89
N GLU A 217 2.87 -3.28 17.01
CA GLU A 217 4.11 -2.51 16.90
C GLU A 217 5.15 -2.94 17.94
N VAL A 218 4.73 -3.05 19.21
CA VAL A 218 5.57 -3.53 20.31
C VAL A 218 6.14 -4.92 20.01
N LEU A 219 5.29 -5.91 19.67
CA LEU A 219 5.74 -7.26 19.28
C LEU A 219 6.76 -7.26 18.13
N SER A 220 6.58 -6.37 17.16
CA SER A 220 7.46 -6.25 15.99
C SER A 220 8.81 -5.62 16.32
N THR A 221 8.83 -4.70 17.29
CA THR A 221 10.04 -4.03 17.75
C THR A 221 10.86 -4.99 18.62
N MET A 222 10.19 -5.81 19.44
CA MET A 222 10.83 -6.75 20.35
C MET A 222 11.59 -7.86 19.63
N SER A 223 11.03 -8.42 18.55
CA SER A 223 11.71 -9.45 17.75
C SER A 223 13.00 -8.96 17.08
N LEU A 224 13.10 -7.65 16.79
CA LEU A 224 14.32 -7.00 16.31
C LEU A 224 15.30 -6.64 17.43
N LEU A 225 14.78 -6.28 18.61
CA LEU A 225 15.59 -5.80 19.74
C LEU A 225 16.39 -6.91 20.42
N GLN A 226 15.79 -8.09 20.58
CA GLN A 226 16.40 -9.24 21.27
C GLN A 226 17.78 -9.63 20.69
N PRO A 227 17.96 -9.91 19.38
CA PRO A 227 19.28 -10.21 18.83
C PRO A 227 20.25 -9.01 18.92
N LEU A 228 19.74 -7.78 18.85
CA LEU A 228 20.51 -6.55 18.97
C LEU A 228 21.12 -6.36 20.36
N ILE A 229 20.35 -6.58 21.43
CA ILE A 229 20.85 -6.49 22.81
C ILE A 229 21.84 -7.62 23.09
N THR A 230 21.55 -8.85 22.64
CA THR A 230 22.48 -9.98 22.77
C THR A 230 23.80 -9.68 22.09
N SER A 231 23.78 -9.19 20.83
CA SER A 231 24.99 -8.82 20.08
C SER A 231 25.78 -7.69 20.72
N LEU A 232 25.14 -6.63 21.23
CA LEU A 232 25.82 -5.54 21.95
C LEU A 232 26.44 -6.03 23.27
N ALA A 233 25.78 -6.95 23.96
CA ALA A 233 26.31 -7.59 25.17
C ALA A 233 27.45 -8.58 24.86
N ASP A 234 27.46 -9.24 23.70
CA ASP A 234 28.60 -10.03 23.21
C ASP A 234 29.80 -9.13 22.84
N GLN A 235 29.55 -8.01 22.15
CA GLN A 235 30.59 -7.00 21.86
C GLN A 235 31.21 -6.44 23.14
N LEU A 236 30.40 -6.24 24.19
CA LEU A 236 30.89 -5.78 25.49
C LEU A 236 31.85 -6.79 26.16
N LEU A 237 31.51 -8.09 26.08
CA LEU A 237 32.38 -9.16 26.58
C LEU A 237 33.66 -9.30 25.73
N GLN A 238 33.55 -9.19 24.40
CA GLN A 238 34.69 -9.24 23.49
C GLN A 238 35.65 -8.07 23.73
N ALA A 239 35.15 -6.85 23.86
CA ALA A 239 35.97 -5.67 24.15
C ALA A 239 36.67 -5.76 25.52
N ALA A 240 36.05 -6.40 26.51
CA ALA A 240 36.67 -6.68 27.80
C ALA A 240 37.79 -7.74 27.70
N HIS A 241 37.62 -8.75 26.85
CA HIS A 241 38.64 -9.76 26.57
C HIS A 241 39.84 -9.17 25.83
N GLU A 242 39.59 -8.34 24.82
CA GLU A 242 40.60 -7.67 23.97
C GLU A 242 41.30 -6.47 24.64
N HIS A 243 40.97 -6.13 25.88
CA HIS A 243 41.45 -4.93 26.58
C HIS A 243 41.13 -3.59 25.86
N SER A 244 40.11 -3.57 24.99
CA SER A 244 39.76 -2.40 24.18
C SER A 244 38.98 -1.36 24.98
N SER A 245 39.69 -0.43 25.63
CA SER A 245 39.08 0.70 26.35
C SER A 245 38.12 1.55 25.49
N PRO A 246 38.40 1.81 24.18
CA PRO A 246 37.41 2.41 23.28
C PRO A 246 36.19 1.51 23.06
N GLY A 247 36.39 0.24 22.69
CA GLY A 247 35.31 -0.71 22.42
C GLY A 247 34.38 -0.95 23.62
N LEU A 248 34.93 -0.97 24.84
CA LEU A 248 34.16 -1.02 26.09
C LEU A 248 33.22 0.18 26.25
N ARG A 249 33.71 1.40 25.99
CA ARG A 249 32.89 2.63 26.06
C ARG A 249 31.82 2.65 24.98
N ASP A 250 32.17 2.28 23.75
CA ASP A 250 31.23 2.30 22.63
C ASP A 250 30.13 1.23 22.79
N ALA A 251 30.49 0.01 23.21
CA ALA A 251 29.53 -1.06 23.50
C ALA A 251 28.59 -0.70 24.66
N LEU A 252 29.12 -0.18 25.79
CA LEU A 252 28.30 0.29 26.91
C LEU A 252 27.35 1.43 26.51
N LYS A 253 27.84 2.40 25.73
CA LYS A 253 27.03 3.52 25.26
C LYS A 253 25.91 3.05 24.34
N ASN A 254 26.23 2.24 23.33
CA ASN A 254 25.25 1.69 22.39
C ASN A 254 24.20 0.82 23.10
N LEU A 255 24.63 -0.01 24.06
CA LEU A 255 23.73 -0.83 24.89
C LEU A 255 22.80 0.06 25.74
N SER A 256 23.35 1.09 26.39
CA SER A 256 22.59 2.05 27.21
C SER A 256 21.57 2.82 26.38
N ASP A 257 21.98 3.38 25.23
CA ASP A 257 21.11 4.17 24.36
C ASP A 257 20.01 3.30 23.73
N LYS A 258 20.33 2.06 23.33
CA LYS A 258 19.32 1.14 22.78
C LYS A 258 18.31 0.69 23.82
N VAL A 259 18.74 0.37 25.04
CA VAL A 259 17.86 0.02 26.17
C VAL A 259 17.02 1.23 26.60
N ARG A 260 17.62 2.42 26.72
CA ARG A 260 16.94 3.67 27.08
C ARG A 260 15.84 4.03 26.08
N LEU A 261 16.13 3.95 24.78
CA LEU A 261 15.15 4.21 23.71
C LEU A 261 13.93 3.29 23.84
N HIS A 262 14.13 2.01 24.19
CA HIS A 262 13.04 1.04 24.30
C HIS A 262 12.27 1.14 25.63
N LEU A 263 12.94 1.47 26.74
CA LEU A 263 12.27 1.81 27.99
C LEU A 263 11.51 3.15 27.91
N HIS A 264 11.88 4.07 27.01
CA HIS A 264 11.11 5.30 26.74
C HIS A 264 10.04 5.13 25.64
N LEU A 265 10.11 4.07 24.83
CA LEU A 265 8.99 3.53 24.04
C LEU A 265 8.00 2.70 24.91
N SER A 266 8.25 2.65 26.23
CA SER A 266 7.41 1.98 27.22
C SER A 266 6.20 2.76 27.82
N PRO A 267 5.56 3.77 27.18
CA PRO A 267 4.26 4.26 27.61
C PRO A 267 3.03 3.34 27.41
N PRO A 268 3.03 2.17 26.72
CA PRO A 268 1.80 1.36 26.62
C PRO A 268 1.44 0.66 27.94
N PHE A 269 2.38 0.52 28.88
CA PHE A 269 2.14 -0.18 30.15
C PHE A 269 1.17 0.55 31.10
N THR A 270 0.96 1.87 30.94
CA THR A 270 -0.10 2.61 31.65
C THR A 270 -1.49 2.44 31.01
N SER A 271 -1.55 2.15 29.69
CA SER A 271 -2.80 2.02 28.92
C SER A 271 -3.33 0.59 28.79
N ILE A 272 -2.54 -0.44 29.13
CA ILE A 272 -2.96 -1.86 29.04
C ILE A 272 -2.79 -2.58 30.40
N PRO A 273 -3.46 -2.16 31.49
CA PRO A 273 -3.14 -2.71 32.81
C PRO A 273 -3.57 -4.18 32.96
N LEU A 274 -4.77 -4.53 32.49
CA LEU A 274 -5.45 -5.79 32.83
C LEU A 274 -4.77 -7.07 32.28
N SER A 275 -4.19 -7.05 31.09
CA SER A 275 -3.39 -8.19 30.60
C SER A 275 -2.05 -8.32 31.33
N LEU A 276 -1.46 -7.19 31.76
CA LEU A 276 -0.28 -7.19 32.61
C LEU A 276 -0.59 -7.78 33.99
N TYR A 277 -1.76 -7.54 34.59
CA TYR A 277 -2.14 -8.22 35.85
C TYR A 277 -2.20 -9.75 35.71
N TYR A 278 -2.53 -10.29 34.52
CA TYR A 278 -2.62 -11.74 34.30
C TYR A 278 -1.25 -12.42 34.21
N PHE A 279 -0.27 -11.81 33.53
CA PHE A 279 1.09 -12.37 33.37
C PHE A 279 2.14 -11.77 34.32
N TRP A 280 1.79 -10.70 35.04
CA TRP A 280 2.68 -9.96 35.94
C TRP A 280 1.95 -9.44 37.19
N PRO A 281 1.53 -10.34 38.12
CA PRO A 281 0.85 -9.94 39.36
C PRO A 281 1.65 -8.94 40.21
N GLU A 282 2.98 -9.01 40.17
CA GLU A 282 3.89 -8.17 40.97
C GLU A 282 3.94 -6.70 40.47
N ALA A 283 3.69 -6.44 39.19
CA ALA A 283 3.65 -5.10 38.62
C ALA A 283 2.50 -4.26 39.23
N ALA A 284 1.44 -4.91 39.73
CA ALA A 284 0.38 -4.30 40.51
C ALA A 284 0.89 -3.52 41.73
N ALA A 285 1.82 -4.14 42.47
CA ALA A 285 2.40 -3.55 43.68
C ALA A 285 3.36 -2.40 43.33
N ILE A 286 4.05 -2.51 42.21
CA ILE A 286 4.98 -1.49 41.69
C ILE A 286 4.19 -0.26 41.20
N HIS A 287 3.11 -0.44 40.45
CA HIS A 287 2.25 0.67 39.99
C HIS A 287 1.63 1.44 41.17
N LYS A 288 1.17 0.74 42.23
CA LYS A 288 0.74 1.37 43.48
C LYS A 288 1.88 2.13 44.17
N ARG A 289 3.09 1.56 44.26
CA ARG A 289 4.28 2.23 44.83
C ARG A 289 4.72 3.47 44.05
N TRP A 290 4.59 3.46 42.72
CA TRP A 290 4.98 4.59 41.86
C TRP A 290 4.10 5.82 42.08
N VAL A 291 2.78 5.62 42.18
CA VAL A 291 1.82 6.71 42.50
C VAL A 291 2.04 7.24 43.93
N CYS A 292 2.32 6.37 44.90
CA CYS A 292 2.53 6.80 46.30
C CYS A 292 3.86 7.53 46.58
N ARG A 293 4.87 7.48 45.70
CA ARG A 293 6.18 8.14 45.97
C ARG A 293 6.21 9.64 45.69
N HIS A 294 5.13 10.23 45.14
CA HIS A 294 5.06 11.67 44.88
C HIS A 294 4.60 12.52 46.09
N THR A 295 4.44 11.93 47.28
CA THR A 295 3.90 12.63 48.48
C THR A 295 4.61 12.36 49.81
N CYS A 296 5.81 11.76 49.83
CA CYS A 296 6.56 11.51 51.09
C CYS A 296 7.95 12.18 51.11
N GLN A 297 8.06 13.28 51.85
CA GLN A 297 9.34 13.72 52.43
C GLN A 297 9.64 12.86 53.66
N VAL A 298 10.87 12.33 53.78
CA VAL A 298 11.36 11.74 55.04
C VAL A 298 12.81 12.20 55.28
N THR A 299 13.07 12.55 56.54
CA THR A 299 14.27 13.19 57.08
C THR A 299 15.41 12.21 57.38
N SER A 300 16.64 12.75 57.45
CA SER A 300 17.87 12.04 57.81
C SER A 300 17.99 11.66 59.28
N GLN A 301 18.64 10.53 59.59
CA GLN A 301 19.69 10.43 60.63
C GLN A 301 20.46 9.11 60.54
N THR A 302 21.81 9.19 60.65
CA THR A 302 22.80 8.12 61.01
C THR A 302 22.77 6.78 60.26
N GLY A 303 23.84 6.22 59.68
CA GLY A 303 25.26 6.61 59.62
C GLY A 303 26.18 5.41 59.89
N ASP A 304 27.45 5.33 59.46
CA ASP A 304 28.23 6.15 58.50
C ASP A 304 29.55 5.41 58.17
N LEU A 305 29.92 5.21 56.89
CA LEU A 305 31.24 4.66 56.50
C LEU A 305 31.78 5.25 55.17
N LEU A 306 32.96 5.87 55.26
CA LEU A 306 33.95 6.20 54.22
C LEU A 306 33.57 7.20 53.09
N ARG A 307 33.91 8.47 53.34
CA ARG A 307 34.25 9.45 52.30
C ARG A 307 35.74 9.33 51.92
N LEU A 308 36.06 9.42 50.62
CA LEU A 308 37.29 10.02 50.12
C LEU A 308 37.09 10.52 48.68
N ILE A 309 37.82 11.57 48.30
CA ILE A 309 37.47 12.49 47.21
C ILE A 309 38.62 12.57 46.21
N PHE A 310 38.33 12.56 44.91
CA PHE A 310 39.10 13.31 43.92
C PHE A 310 38.16 13.97 42.89
N ASN A 311 38.54 15.18 42.44
CA ASN A 311 37.76 16.07 41.57
C ASN A 311 38.24 15.99 40.12
N SER A 312 37.30 15.88 39.16
CA SER A 312 37.26 16.78 37.99
C SER A 312 36.06 16.48 37.07
N GLY A 313 35.18 17.48 36.87
CA GLY A 313 34.50 17.73 35.59
C GLY A 313 33.29 16.85 35.21
N ASP A 314 32.12 17.49 35.27
CA ASP A 314 30.89 17.22 34.51
C ASP A 314 29.99 16.02 34.90
N ASP A 315 28.72 16.36 35.13
CA ASP A 315 27.67 15.51 35.70
C ASP A 315 26.95 14.64 34.66
N PHE A 316 26.80 13.33 34.95
CA PHE A 316 25.68 12.53 34.45
C PHE A 316 25.24 11.49 35.48
N MET A 317 23.92 11.33 35.64
CA MET A 317 23.29 10.45 36.65
C MET A 317 22.74 9.16 36.02
N PHE A 318 23.20 7.99 36.48
CA PHE A 318 22.71 6.67 36.06
C PHE A 318 22.19 5.87 37.26
N ILE A 319 20.86 5.76 37.35
CA ILE A 319 20.19 4.82 38.26
C ILE A 319 19.68 3.64 37.44
N PHE A 320 20.33 2.47 37.58
CA PHE A 320 19.71 1.19 37.24
C PHE A 320 18.69 0.85 38.33
N CYS A 321 17.45 1.31 38.15
CA CYS A 321 16.37 0.99 39.07
C CYS A 321 15.79 -0.39 38.73
N CYS A 322 16.49 -1.46 39.13
CA CYS A 322 15.92 -2.80 39.25
C CYS A 322 14.90 -2.89 40.40
N ASN A 323 13.87 -2.05 40.39
CA ASN A 323 12.72 -2.11 41.31
C ASN A 323 11.66 -3.13 40.84
N TYR A 324 12.04 -4.10 40.00
CA TYR A 324 11.15 -5.08 39.38
C TYR A 324 11.17 -6.48 40.03
N PHE A 325 12.10 -6.76 40.96
CA PHE A 325 12.12 -8.00 41.73
C PHE A 325 12.67 -7.79 43.16
N PRO A 326 12.15 -8.49 44.20
CA PRO A 326 12.63 -8.35 45.58
C PRO A 326 13.93 -9.13 45.92
N LEU A 327 14.74 -9.50 44.92
CA LEU A 327 15.76 -10.56 45.03
C LEU A 327 17.14 -10.21 44.45
N ILE A 328 17.43 -8.93 44.21
CA ILE A 328 18.75 -8.45 43.77
C ILE A 328 19.10 -7.17 44.56
N ASP A 329 19.87 -7.32 45.64
CA ASP A 329 20.41 -6.19 46.42
C ASP A 329 21.73 -5.63 45.86
N GLU A 330 22.22 -6.14 44.72
CA GLU A 330 23.43 -5.66 44.05
C GLU A 330 23.08 -4.89 42.76
N VAL A 331 23.21 -3.56 42.81
CA VAL A 331 22.95 -2.65 41.69
C VAL A 331 24.27 -2.08 41.17
N LEU A 332 24.55 -2.28 39.87
CA LEU A 332 25.54 -1.43 39.18
C LEU A 332 24.98 -0.03 38.97
N VAL A 333 25.44 0.90 39.80
CA VAL A 333 25.43 2.34 39.51
C VAL A 333 26.60 2.63 38.57
N VAL A 334 26.44 3.57 37.62
CA VAL A 334 27.56 4.08 36.80
C VAL A 334 27.47 5.61 36.65
N ASN A 335 27.69 6.33 37.75
CA ASN A 335 28.06 7.74 37.69
C ASN A 335 29.58 7.89 37.48
N SER A 336 30.03 9.13 37.25
CA SER A 336 31.44 9.55 37.21
C SER A 336 32.25 9.34 38.51
N ASN A 337 31.76 8.51 39.44
CA ASN A 337 32.48 7.99 40.62
C ASN A 337 31.89 6.64 41.08
N CYS A 338 31.78 5.66 40.19
CA CYS A 338 31.35 4.31 40.55
C CYS A 338 32.53 3.35 40.77
N TYR A 339 32.76 3.05 42.04
CA TYR A 339 33.71 2.06 42.52
C TYR A 339 33.14 0.65 42.29
N ILE A 340 33.75 -0.10 41.37
CA ILE A 340 33.67 -1.56 41.43
C ILE A 340 34.48 -1.98 42.66
N PHE A 341 33.87 -2.68 43.62
CA PHE A 341 34.63 -3.35 44.69
C PHE A 341 35.39 -4.54 44.11
N VAL A 342 36.52 -4.26 43.48
CA VAL A 342 37.46 -5.28 42.97
C VAL A 342 38.14 -5.93 44.18
N THR A 343 37.54 -7.00 44.68
CA THR A 343 38.04 -7.87 45.75
C THR A 343 39.22 -8.72 45.27
N THR A 344 40.34 -8.07 44.94
CA THR A 344 41.64 -8.72 44.62
C THR A 344 41.64 -9.75 43.47
N GLY A 345 40.56 -9.84 42.68
CA GLY A 345 40.42 -10.73 41.53
C GLY A 345 40.27 -9.97 40.21
N ASP A 346 40.36 -10.67 39.08
CA ASP A 346 40.26 -10.04 37.75
C ASP A 346 38.81 -9.55 37.52
N TRP A 347 38.65 -8.23 37.37
CA TRP A 347 37.35 -7.58 37.13
C TRP A 347 36.64 -8.12 35.88
N LYS A 348 37.36 -8.75 34.95
CA LYS A 348 36.79 -9.46 33.79
C LYS A 348 35.95 -10.67 34.20
N GLU A 349 36.41 -11.45 35.19
CA GLU A 349 35.66 -12.59 35.73
C GLU A 349 34.36 -12.12 36.42
N GLN A 350 34.34 -10.89 36.94
CA GLN A 350 33.15 -10.26 37.51
C GLN A 350 32.22 -9.64 36.46
N LEU A 351 32.74 -9.13 35.34
CA LEU A 351 31.92 -8.57 34.26
C LEU A 351 31.08 -9.63 33.54
N CYS A 352 31.63 -10.83 33.33
CA CYS A 352 30.93 -11.92 32.65
C CYS A 352 29.57 -12.28 33.27
N PRO A 353 29.46 -12.61 34.58
CA PRO A 353 28.17 -12.91 35.19
C PRO A 353 27.20 -11.72 35.19
N LEU A 354 27.69 -10.48 35.29
CA LEU A 354 26.85 -9.27 35.22
C LEU A 354 26.21 -9.09 33.83
N VAL A 355 26.98 -9.28 32.76
CA VAL A 355 26.48 -9.17 31.38
C VAL A 355 25.54 -10.34 31.06
N THR A 356 25.85 -11.55 31.51
CA THR A 356 24.94 -12.70 31.42
C THR A 356 23.63 -12.43 32.17
N ARG A 357 23.69 -11.89 33.39
CA ARG A 357 22.50 -11.54 34.17
C ARG A 357 21.67 -10.45 33.51
N LEU A 358 22.30 -9.45 32.89
CA LEU A 358 21.61 -8.44 32.11
C LEU A 358 20.90 -9.04 30.88
N LYS A 359 21.55 -9.97 30.16
CA LYS A 359 20.93 -10.72 29.05
C LYS A 359 19.70 -11.49 29.56
N GLU A 360 19.83 -12.26 30.65
CA GLU A 360 18.73 -13.00 31.27
C GLU A 360 17.55 -12.08 31.63
N CYS A 361 17.79 -10.97 32.33
CA CYS A 361 16.74 -10.05 32.74
C CYS A 361 16.05 -9.37 31.54
N VAL A 362 16.81 -8.96 30.51
CA VAL A 362 16.20 -8.41 29.29
C VAL A 362 15.36 -9.47 28.57
N MET A 363 15.88 -10.70 28.43
CA MET A 363 15.15 -11.83 27.84
C MET A 363 13.84 -12.10 28.58
N GLU A 364 13.85 -12.13 29.91
CA GLU A 364 12.67 -12.38 30.73
C GLU A 364 11.61 -11.27 30.59
N VAL A 365 12.04 -10.00 30.60
CA VAL A 365 11.13 -8.85 30.39
C VAL A 365 10.53 -8.88 28.98
N MET A 366 11.33 -9.23 27.97
CA MET A 366 10.85 -9.36 26.58
C MET A 366 9.87 -10.52 26.44
N GLU A 367 10.14 -11.69 27.02
CA GLU A 367 9.20 -12.81 27.01
C GLU A 367 7.87 -12.48 27.71
N LYS A 368 7.92 -11.85 28.90
CA LYS A 368 6.71 -11.42 29.63
C LYS A 368 5.89 -10.41 28.83
N ALA A 369 6.54 -9.41 28.24
CA ALA A 369 5.87 -8.43 27.40
C ALA A 369 5.32 -9.05 26.09
N LYS A 370 6.04 -10.01 25.49
CA LYS A 370 5.59 -10.75 24.29
C LYS A 370 4.28 -11.47 24.60
N ARG A 371 4.25 -12.25 25.68
CA ARG A 371 3.04 -12.98 26.13
C ARG A 371 1.88 -12.05 26.45
N ALA A 372 2.13 -10.94 27.16
CA ALA A 372 1.09 -9.97 27.48
C ALA A 372 0.47 -9.32 26.23
N MET A 373 1.28 -8.92 25.24
CA MET A 373 0.78 -8.34 23.99
C MET A 373 0.09 -9.38 23.11
N THR A 374 0.64 -10.59 23.00
CA THR A 374 -0.02 -11.70 22.29
C THR A 374 -1.37 -12.06 22.91
N PHE A 375 -1.52 -11.95 24.23
CA PHE A 375 -2.80 -12.18 24.91
C PHE A 375 -3.83 -11.06 24.69
N VAL A 376 -3.40 -9.82 24.47
CA VAL A 376 -4.27 -8.73 23.98
C VAL A 376 -4.77 -9.04 22.58
N LEU A 377 -3.90 -9.54 21.69
CA LEU A 377 -4.28 -9.94 20.33
C LEU A 377 -5.17 -11.20 20.30
N LEU A 378 -4.99 -12.13 21.25
CA LEU A 378 -5.92 -13.26 21.44
C LEU A 378 -7.33 -12.76 21.79
N GLN A 379 -7.45 -11.80 22.72
CA GLN A 379 -8.73 -11.21 23.10
C GLN A 379 -9.40 -10.49 21.92
N GLU A 380 -8.64 -9.70 21.14
CA GLU A 380 -9.16 -9.08 19.92
C GLU A 380 -9.65 -10.14 18.92
N ALA A 381 -8.84 -11.16 18.64
CA ALA A 381 -9.18 -12.21 17.69
C ALA A 381 -10.43 -13.00 18.14
N ALA A 382 -10.56 -13.30 19.43
CA ALA A 382 -11.74 -13.94 20.00
C ALA A 382 -13.01 -13.07 19.86
N CYS A 383 -12.93 -11.77 20.15
CA CYS A 383 -14.02 -10.80 19.90
C CYS A 383 -14.37 -10.62 18.41
N SER A 384 -13.59 -11.19 17.49
CA SER A 384 -13.75 -11.03 16.04
C SER A 384 -14.40 -12.25 15.36
N ILE A 385 -14.74 -13.30 16.12
CA ILE A 385 -15.26 -14.56 15.58
C ILE A 385 -16.77 -14.46 15.30
N PRO A 386 -17.29 -15.05 14.18
CA PRO A 386 -16.56 -15.49 12.98
C PRO A 386 -16.41 -14.37 11.94
N GLN A 387 -17.11 -13.24 12.12
CA GLN A 387 -17.38 -12.27 11.05
C GLN A 387 -16.15 -11.43 10.68
N GLY A 388 -15.31 -11.04 11.66
CA GLY A 388 -14.12 -10.22 11.41
C GLY A 388 -13.10 -10.91 10.50
N PHE A 389 -12.97 -12.24 10.61
CA PHE A 389 -12.10 -13.05 9.75
C PHE A 389 -12.55 -13.06 8.28
N LEU A 390 -13.86 -13.14 8.02
CA LEU A 390 -14.41 -13.04 6.66
C LEU A 390 -14.24 -11.63 6.08
N LEU A 391 -14.33 -10.59 6.91
CA LEU A 391 -14.06 -9.21 6.50
C LEU A 391 -12.58 -8.99 6.19
N GLN A 392 -11.66 -9.62 6.95
CA GLN A 392 -10.24 -9.58 6.63
C GLN A 392 -9.96 -10.26 5.29
N GLN A 393 -10.54 -11.43 5.01
CA GLN A 393 -10.41 -12.08 3.70
C GLN A 393 -10.97 -11.21 2.56
N ARG A 394 -12.13 -10.58 2.75
CA ARG A 394 -12.69 -9.62 1.78
C ARG A 394 -11.75 -8.44 1.53
N ARG A 395 -11.15 -7.89 2.58
CA ARG A 395 -10.18 -6.78 2.52
C ARG A 395 -8.89 -7.19 1.80
N ASP A 396 -8.33 -8.34 2.14
CA ASP A 396 -7.13 -8.91 1.53
C ASP A 396 -7.32 -9.11 0.01
N VAL A 397 -8.49 -9.59 -0.41
CA VAL A 397 -8.89 -9.75 -1.83
C VAL A 397 -8.94 -8.41 -2.56
N VAL A 398 -9.68 -7.43 -2.01
CA VAL A 398 -9.87 -6.13 -2.66
C VAL A 398 -8.55 -5.35 -2.71
N PHE A 399 -7.77 -5.36 -1.62
CA PHE A 399 -6.44 -4.75 -1.56
C PHE A 399 -5.48 -5.39 -2.57
N SER A 400 -5.49 -6.72 -2.74
CA SER A 400 -4.68 -7.40 -3.76
C SER A 400 -4.98 -6.91 -5.17
N GLN A 401 -6.25 -6.77 -5.53
CA GLN A 401 -6.65 -6.23 -6.83
C GLN A 401 -6.20 -4.77 -7.00
N ALA A 402 -6.32 -3.95 -5.95
CA ALA A 402 -5.93 -2.54 -5.95
C ALA A 402 -4.40 -2.34 -6.03
N LEU A 403 -3.61 -3.07 -5.24
CA LEU A 403 -2.14 -2.97 -5.24
C LEU A 403 -1.54 -3.44 -6.57
N SER A 404 -2.10 -4.49 -7.16
CA SER A 404 -1.68 -4.97 -8.49
C SER A 404 -1.82 -3.88 -9.56
N ALA A 405 -2.91 -3.10 -9.50
CA ALA A 405 -3.08 -1.94 -10.37
C ALA A 405 -2.10 -0.82 -10.00
N LEU A 406 -1.98 -0.45 -8.72
CA LEU A 406 -1.11 0.63 -8.29
C LEU A 406 0.35 0.39 -8.69
N ALA A 407 0.89 -0.81 -8.43
CA ALA A 407 2.26 -1.18 -8.78
C ALA A 407 2.48 -1.09 -10.29
N CYS A 408 1.52 -1.56 -11.10
CA CYS A 408 1.56 -1.44 -12.55
C CYS A 408 1.66 0.03 -13.00
N GLY A 409 0.79 0.90 -12.46
CA GLY A 409 0.80 2.33 -12.79
C GLY A 409 2.03 3.08 -12.27
N PHE A 410 2.54 2.72 -11.09
CA PHE A 410 3.74 3.31 -10.52
C PHE A 410 4.98 3.00 -11.37
N VAL A 411 5.21 1.72 -11.70
CA VAL A 411 6.34 1.32 -12.54
C VAL A 411 6.25 1.98 -13.92
N MET A 412 5.06 1.98 -14.55
CA MET A 412 4.82 2.72 -15.80
C MET A 412 5.20 4.21 -15.70
N ARG A 413 4.79 4.89 -14.61
CA ARG A 413 5.05 6.33 -14.43
C ARG A 413 6.51 6.63 -14.11
N VAL A 414 7.17 5.82 -13.28
CA VAL A 414 8.62 5.93 -13.03
C VAL A 414 9.37 5.84 -14.35
N TYR A 415 9.15 4.79 -15.14
CA TYR A 415 9.83 4.63 -16.44
C TYR A 415 9.56 5.75 -17.44
N ALA A 416 8.37 6.36 -17.43
CA ALA A 416 8.07 7.53 -18.24
C ALA A 416 8.77 8.82 -17.77
N GLY A 417 9.30 8.86 -16.55
CA GLY A 417 9.92 10.04 -15.93
C GLY A 417 11.39 9.90 -15.54
N LEU A 418 12.07 8.78 -15.82
CA LEU A 418 13.49 8.56 -15.47
C LEU A 418 14.49 9.56 -16.06
N GLN A 419 14.06 10.40 -17.00
CA GLN A 419 14.89 11.44 -17.66
C GLN A 419 14.35 12.85 -17.38
N ASP A 420 13.41 12.97 -16.44
CA ASP A 420 12.75 14.20 -16.04
C ASP A 420 13.14 14.51 -14.60
N GLU A 421 14.15 15.37 -14.44
CA GLU A 421 14.66 15.83 -13.15
C GLU A 421 13.57 16.47 -12.28
N GLY A 422 12.59 17.14 -12.89
CA GLY A 422 11.46 17.74 -12.20
C GLY A 422 10.54 16.68 -11.59
N PHE A 423 10.21 15.65 -12.37
CA PHE A 423 9.50 14.47 -11.89
C PHE A 423 10.27 13.71 -10.81
N LEU A 424 11.56 13.44 -11.00
CA LEU A 424 12.36 12.73 -10.01
C LEU A 424 12.39 13.51 -8.70
N ARG A 425 12.64 14.82 -8.75
CA ARG A 425 12.59 15.74 -7.60
C ARG A 425 11.23 15.70 -6.88
N GLN A 426 10.12 15.75 -7.61
CA GLN A 426 8.78 15.58 -7.04
C GLN A 426 8.63 14.21 -6.35
N LEU A 427 9.08 13.15 -6.99
CA LEU A 427 8.94 11.76 -6.53
C LEU A 427 9.62 11.53 -5.16
N HIS A 428 10.84 12.03 -4.94
CA HIS A 428 11.54 11.85 -3.67
C HIS A 428 11.25 12.93 -2.61
N LEU A 429 10.78 14.13 -2.97
CA LEU A 429 10.42 15.19 -1.99
C LEU A 429 8.98 15.11 -1.49
N VAL A 430 8.05 14.67 -2.34
CA VAL A 430 6.60 14.71 -2.05
C VAL A 430 5.96 13.34 -2.30
N GLY A 431 6.25 12.72 -3.44
CA GLY A 431 5.57 11.53 -3.94
C GLY A 431 4.56 11.87 -5.03
N LEU A 432 3.76 10.88 -5.46
CA LEU A 432 2.84 10.99 -6.61
C LEU A 432 1.38 10.90 -6.19
N VAL A 433 0.49 11.58 -6.91
CA VAL A 433 -0.95 11.30 -6.83
C VAL A 433 -1.34 10.14 -7.76
N ALA A 434 -2.19 9.24 -7.30
CA ALA A 434 -2.75 8.14 -8.08
C ALA A 434 -4.28 8.31 -8.17
N GLN A 435 -4.76 8.86 -9.28
CA GLN A 435 -6.18 9.19 -9.44
C GLN A 435 -6.94 8.07 -10.14
N PHE A 436 -7.80 7.41 -9.36
CA PHE A 436 -8.74 6.39 -9.78
C PHE A 436 -10.06 7.01 -10.20
N GLU A 437 -10.42 6.80 -11.46
CA GLU A 437 -11.74 7.11 -11.99
C GLU A 437 -12.63 5.86 -11.93
N SER A 438 -13.83 5.99 -11.36
CA SER A 438 -14.82 4.91 -11.32
C SER A 438 -16.13 5.33 -12.00
N LEU A 439 -16.65 4.42 -12.83
CA LEU A 439 -17.91 4.58 -13.56
C LEU A 439 -19.05 3.73 -12.97
N LEU A 440 -18.89 3.25 -11.73
CA LEU A 440 -19.88 2.44 -11.01
C LEU A 440 -21.12 3.24 -10.63
N SER A 441 -22.28 2.60 -10.67
CA SER A 441 -23.52 3.19 -10.16
C SER A 441 -23.74 2.91 -8.67
N THR A 442 -24.33 3.86 -7.94
CA THR A 442 -24.75 3.68 -6.54
C THR A 442 -26.07 2.87 -6.40
N TYR A 443 -26.23 1.82 -7.21
CA TYR A 443 -27.46 1.02 -7.24
C TYR A 443 -27.18 -0.46 -7.52
N SER A 444 -28.05 -1.33 -7.00
CA SER A 444 -27.91 -2.80 -7.09
C SER A 444 -26.51 -3.24 -6.63
N GLU A 445 -25.96 -4.32 -7.19
CA GLU A 445 -24.65 -4.86 -6.79
C GLU A 445 -23.48 -3.86 -6.99
N GLU A 446 -23.62 -2.83 -7.84
CA GLU A 446 -22.54 -1.86 -8.08
C GLU A 446 -22.29 -0.92 -6.90
N ILE A 447 -23.27 -0.70 -6.00
CA ILE A 447 -23.04 0.07 -4.77
C ILE A 447 -22.07 -0.69 -3.84
N GLY A 448 -22.22 -2.01 -3.73
CA GLY A 448 -21.33 -2.85 -2.93
C GLY A 448 -19.93 -2.98 -3.56
N MET A 449 -19.83 -2.93 -4.89
CA MET A 449 -18.53 -2.84 -5.56
C MET A 449 -17.83 -1.51 -5.28
N LEU A 450 -18.58 -0.42 -5.14
CA LEU A 450 -18.04 0.88 -4.76
C LEU A 450 -17.62 0.91 -3.27
N GLU A 451 -18.40 0.29 -2.38
CA GLU A 451 -18.06 0.10 -0.95
C GLU A 451 -16.84 -0.82 -0.73
N ASP A 452 -16.57 -1.77 -1.63
CA ASP A 452 -15.30 -2.51 -1.67
C ASP A 452 -14.16 -1.57 -2.14
N MET A 453 -14.34 -0.95 -3.31
CA MET A 453 -13.34 -0.13 -3.98
C MET A 453 -12.88 1.09 -3.16
N GLU A 454 -13.77 1.74 -2.40
CA GLU A 454 -13.45 2.84 -1.48
C GLU A 454 -12.42 2.41 -0.43
N VAL A 455 -12.64 1.26 0.23
CA VAL A 455 -11.73 0.74 1.26
C VAL A 455 -10.42 0.26 0.64
N GLY A 456 -10.51 -0.50 -0.46
CA GLY A 456 -9.35 -1.05 -1.14
C GLY A 456 -8.37 -0.01 -1.67
N ILE A 457 -8.89 1.15 -2.12
CA ILE A 457 -8.07 2.26 -2.62
C ILE A 457 -7.53 3.11 -1.46
N SER A 458 -8.31 3.38 -0.41
CA SER A 458 -7.80 4.12 0.77
C SER A 458 -6.72 3.32 1.51
N ASP A 459 -6.81 1.99 1.54
CA ASP A 459 -5.76 1.14 2.13
C ASP A 459 -4.41 1.21 1.39
N LEU A 460 -4.37 1.70 0.13
CA LEU A 460 -3.11 1.92 -0.60
C LEU A 460 -2.24 3.02 0.03
N GLU A 461 -2.79 3.88 0.90
CA GLU A 461 -2.04 4.85 1.70
C GLU A 461 -0.97 4.18 2.60
N ARG A 462 -1.12 2.88 2.89
CA ARG A 462 -0.18 2.07 3.68
C ARG A 462 1.00 1.52 2.87
N VAL A 463 1.02 1.77 1.56
CA VAL A 463 2.02 1.27 0.63
C VAL A 463 3.08 2.33 0.39
N VAL A 464 4.34 1.94 0.52
CA VAL A 464 5.49 2.74 0.06
C VAL A 464 6.20 2.00 -1.06
N PHE A 465 6.78 2.76 -1.98
CA PHE A 465 7.64 2.23 -3.02
C PHE A 465 9.10 2.48 -2.68
N LYS A 466 9.98 1.59 -3.12
CA LYS A 466 11.43 1.82 -3.15
C LYS A 466 11.92 1.47 -4.55
N ILE A 467 12.89 2.23 -5.04
CA ILE A 467 13.61 1.87 -6.25
C ILE A 467 14.89 1.16 -5.81
N THR A 468 15.21 0.04 -6.44
CA THR A 468 16.36 -0.81 -6.10
C THR A 468 17.20 -1.12 -7.33
N GLU A 469 18.45 -1.54 -7.14
CA GLU A 469 19.29 -2.03 -8.22
C GLU A 469 18.94 -3.49 -8.52
N ALA A 470 18.72 -3.84 -9.79
CA ALA A 470 18.51 -5.21 -10.21
C ALA A 470 19.81 -6.01 -10.12
N LYS A 471 19.73 -7.28 -9.72
CA LYS A 471 20.90 -8.18 -9.65
C LYS A 471 21.48 -8.50 -11.02
N THR A 472 20.61 -8.60 -12.02
CA THR A 472 20.91 -8.85 -13.43
C THR A 472 19.88 -8.11 -14.29
N ASP A 473 20.14 -8.01 -15.59
CA ASP A 473 19.17 -7.48 -16.56
C ASP A 473 18.10 -8.51 -16.99
N ASP A 474 18.04 -9.69 -16.35
CA ASP A 474 17.05 -10.73 -16.66
C ASP A 474 15.63 -10.31 -16.23
N LEU A 475 14.63 -10.67 -17.04
CA LEU A 475 13.22 -10.28 -16.85
C LEU A 475 12.60 -10.78 -15.52
N SER A 476 13.22 -11.76 -14.84
CA SER A 476 12.84 -12.22 -13.51
C SER A 476 13.33 -11.29 -12.40
N ASP A 477 14.58 -10.83 -12.48
CA ASP A 477 15.21 -9.98 -11.47
C ASP A 477 14.71 -8.54 -11.55
N LEU A 478 14.09 -8.18 -12.67
CA LEU A 478 13.39 -6.92 -12.88
C LEU A 478 11.94 -6.92 -12.34
N GLN A 479 11.37 -8.06 -11.90
CA GLN A 479 9.99 -8.04 -11.36
C GLN A 479 9.90 -7.25 -10.05
N PRO A 480 8.87 -6.42 -9.86
CA PRO A 480 8.58 -5.79 -8.58
C PRO A 480 8.35 -6.83 -7.47
N LEU A 481 8.95 -6.57 -6.31
CA LEU A 481 8.86 -7.40 -5.11
C LEU A 481 8.02 -6.69 -4.04
N VAL A 482 7.04 -7.39 -3.48
CA VAL A 482 6.21 -6.93 -2.37
C VAL A 482 6.76 -7.52 -1.08
N CYS A 483 6.99 -6.67 -0.08
CA CYS A 483 7.47 -7.04 1.24
C CYS A 483 6.63 -6.37 2.33
N GLY A 484 6.67 -6.90 3.56
CA GLY A 484 5.95 -6.35 4.70
C GLY A 484 4.70 -7.16 5.09
N ARG A 485 3.65 -6.49 5.55
CA ARG A 485 2.45 -7.09 6.14
C ARG A 485 1.22 -6.19 5.96
N ARG A 486 0.02 -6.67 6.29
CA ARG A 486 -1.26 -5.93 6.11
C ARG A 486 -1.30 -4.48 6.62
N GLY A 487 -0.57 -4.17 7.70
CA GLY A 487 -0.47 -2.81 8.23
C GLY A 487 0.46 -1.87 7.45
N HIS A 488 1.45 -2.41 6.74
CA HIS A 488 2.44 -1.64 5.96
C HIS A 488 3.15 -2.54 4.94
N PHE A 489 3.05 -2.19 3.66
CA PHE A 489 3.73 -2.89 2.57
C PHE A 489 4.77 -1.97 1.90
N THR A 490 5.90 -2.55 1.53
CA THR A 490 6.88 -1.95 0.63
C THR A 490 6.83 -2.67 -0.71
N VAL A 491 6.78 -1.93 -1.81
CA VAL A 491 6.96 -2.47 -3.17
C VAL A 491 8.32 -1.99 -3.69
N GLU A 492 9.26 -2.92 -3.83
CA GLU A 492 10.57 -2.68 -4.41
C GLU A 492 10.47 -2.81 -5.92
N VAL A 493 10.99 -1.80 -6.62
CA VAL A 493 11.01 -1.68 -8.08
C VAL A 493 12.46 -1.72 -8.55
N PRO A 494 12.98 -2.90 -8.92
CA PRO A 494 14.34 -3.04 -9.39
C PRO A 494 14.52 -2.40 -10.78
N LEU A 495 15.62 -1.69 -10.98
CA LEU A 495 16.00 -1.10 -12.27
C LEU A 495 17.34 -1.68 -12.76
N PRO A 496 17.57 -1.79 -14.08
CA PRO A 496 18.88 -2.11 -14.64
C PRO A 496 19.97 -1.20 -14.06
N GLN A 497 21.15 -1.74 -13.75
CA GLN A 497 22.25 -1.02 -13.08
C GLN A 497 22.56 0.35 -13.72
N VAL A 498 22.66 0.40 -15.06
CA VAL A 498 22.95 1.63 -15.82
C VAL A 498 21.90 2.72 -15.58
N VAL A 499 20.63 2.35 -15.40
CA VAL A 499 19.52 3.26 -15.14
C VAL A 499 19.44 3.64 -13.66
N PHE A 500 19.75 2.70 -12.77
CA PHE A 500 19.77 2.95 -11.33
C PHE A 500 20.85 3.99 -10.97
N GLN A 501 22.03 3.90 -11.58
CA GLN A 501 23.16 4.80 -11.33
C GLN A 501 22.86 6.28 -11.68
N THR A 502 21.98 6.56 -12.64
CA THR A 502 21.61 7.94 -13.03
C THR A 502 20.61 8.61 -12.09
N LEU A 503 20.10 7.91 -11.07
CA LEU A 503 19.12 8.47 -10.14
C LEU A 503 19.75 9.40 -9.08
N PRO A 504 18.96 10.33 -8.51
CA PRO A 504 19.34 11.09 -7.31
C PRO A 504 19.75 10.18 -6.14
N GLU A 505 20.73 10.63 -5.36
CA GLU A 505 21.28 9.86 -4.23
C GLU A 505 20.18 9.46 -3.23
N GLU A 506 19.21 10.33 -2.93
CA GLU A 506 18.13 9.98 -1.99
C GLU A 506 17.30 8.78 -2.47
N ILE A 507 17.13 8.61 -3.78
CA ILE A 507 16.41 7.46 -4.33
C ILE A 507 17.30 6.21 -4.25
N LYS A 508 18.61 6.33 -4.54
CA LYS A 508 19.57 5.22 -4.48
C LYS A 508 19.84 4.72 -3.06
N GLU A 509 19.78 5.61 -2.06
CA GLU A 509 19.78 5.29 -0.63
C GLU A 509 18.49 4.59 -0.15
N GLY A 510 17.52 4.36 -1.05
CA GLY A 510 16.30 3.61 -0.75
C GLY A 510 15.24 4.40 0.02
N LYS A 511 15.20 5.73 -0.12
CA LYS A 511 14.19 6.60 0.49
C LYS A 511 12.77 6.13 0.10
N PRO A 512 11.85 5.95 1.07
CA PRO A 512 10.48 5.53 0.79
C PRO A 512 9.73 6.57 -0.05
N LEU A 513 9.27 6.15 -1.23
CA LEU A 513 8.50 6.95 -2.18
C LEU A 513 7.01 6.74 -1.90
N ARG A 514 6.28 7.83 -1.65
CA ARG A 514 4.86 7.79 -1.30
C ARG A 514 3.95 7.95 -2.52
N VAL A 515 2.79 7.33 -2.45
CA VAL A 515 1.71 7.54 -3.42
C VAL A 515 0.41 7.88 -2.68
N PHE A 516 -0.29 8.91 -3.16
CA PHE A 516 -1.53 9.42 -2.59
C PHE A 516 -2.70 8.96 -3.48
N PRO A 517 -3.40 7.88 -3.11
CA PRO A 517 -4.54 7.39 -3.87
C PRO A 517 -5.73 8.35 -3.72
N VAL A 518 -6.38 8.71 -4.83
CA VAL A 518 -7.65 9.48 -4.80
C VAL A 518 -8.68 8.86 -5.74
N LEU A 519 -9.89 8.60 -5.24
CA LEU A 519 -11.00 7.98 -5.96
C LEU A 519 -12.09 9.01 -6.28
N PHE A 520 -12.41 9.17 -7.56
CA PHE A 520 -13.59 9.90 -8.02
C PHE A 520 -14.54 8.97 -8.76
N ASN A 521 -15.81 8.95 -8.36
CA ASN A 521 -16.85 8.11 -8.95
C ASN A 521 -17.97 8.96 -9.59
N VAL A 522 -18.35 8.62 -10.82
CA VAL A 522 -19.61 9.09 -11.43
C VAL A 522 -20.25 7.94 -12.21
N GLY A 523 -21.37 7.43 -11.73
CA GLY A 523 -22.15 6.43 -12.47
C GLY A 523 -22.69 6.99 -13.79
N ILE A 524 -22.45 6.28 -14.91
CA ILE A 524 -22.93 6.73 -16.24
C ILE A 524 -24.13 5.94 -16.79
N ASN A 525 -24.39 4.73 -16.27
CA ASN A 525 -25.35 3.77 -16.82
C ASN A 525 -26.81 4.02 -16.41
N GLU A 526 -27.73 3.18 -16.88
CA GLU A 526 -29.14 3.20 -16.52
C GLU A 526 -29.38 3.01 -15.02
N GLN A 527 -28.56 2.20 -14.34
CA GLN A 527 -28.67 1.98 -12.90
C GLN A 527 -28.37 3.27 -12.10
N GLN A 528 -27.45 4.13 -12.57
CA GLN A 528 -27.28 5.46 -11.97
C GLN A 528 -28.49 6.37 -12.21
N THR A 529 -29.17 6.27 -13.37
CA THR A 529 -30.42 7.03 -13.58
C THR A 529 -31.51 6.61 -12.58
N ILE A 530 -31.54 5.33 -12.19
CA ILE A 530 -32.44 4.83 -11.14
C ILE A 530 -32.00 5.37 -9.78
N ALA A 531 -30.70 5.31 -9.45
CA ALA A 531 -30.15 5.86 -8.21
C ALA A 531 -30.54 7.33 -8.01
N GLU A 532 -30.30 8.18 -9.00
CA GLU A 532 -30.64 9.62 -8.96
C GLU A 532 -32.14 9.95 -8.86
N ARG A 533 -33.03 9.00 -9.18
CA ARG A 533 -34.49 9.21 -9.16
C ARG A 533 -35.16 8.60 -7.93
N PHE A 534 -34.66 7.46 -7.47
CA PHE A 534 -35.36 6.57 -6.53
C PHE A 534 -34.45 5.88 -5.52
N GLY A 535 -33.13 6.10 -5.60
CA GLY A 535 -32.14 5.48 -4.72
C GLY A 535 -31.32 6.51 -3.95
N ASP A 536 -30.15 6.09 -3.49
CA ASP A 536 -29.21 6.94 -2.77
C ASP A 536 -27.94 7.19 -3.61
N ILE A 537 -27.42 8.40 -3.53
CA ILE A 537 -26.16 8.83 -4.15
C ILE A 537 -25.14 9.34 -3.12
N SER A 538 -25.49 9.37 -1.83
CA SER A 538 -24.67 9.91 -0.73
C SER A 538 -23.28 9.27 -0.66
N LEU A 539 -23.16 7.98 -0.97
CA LEU A 539 -21.88 7.26 -1.06
C LEU A 539 -20.94 7.91 -2.10
N GLN A 540 -21.47 8.26 -3.28
CA GLN A 540 -20.69 8.89 -4.34
C GLN A 540 -20.30 10.33 -3.96
N GLU A 541 -21.24 11.08 -3.37
CA GLU A 541 -20.99 12.45 -2.90
C GLU A 541 -19.90 12.46 -1.82
N ARG A 542 -20.00 11.58 -0.80
CA ARG A 542 -18.98 11.39 0.26
C ARG A 542 -17.61 11.04 -0.31
N ILE A 543 -17.54 10.05 -1.22
CA ILE A 543 -16.29 9.64 -1.84
C ILE A 543 -15.66 10.81 -2.59
N ASN A 544 -16.41 11.49 -3.45
CA ASN A 544 -15.88 12.60 -4.25
C ASN A 544 -15.43 13.77 -3.37
N GLN A 545 -16.16 14.09 -2.29
CA GLN A 545 -15.80 15.15 -1.35
C GLN A 545 -14.50 14.84 -0.60
N LYS A 546 -14.39 13.66 0.04
CA LYS A 546 -13.18 13.23 0.77
C LYS A 546 -11.94 13.22 -0.14
N ASN A 547 -12.10 12.78 -1.39
CA ASN A 547 -10.99 12.65 -2.33
C ASN A 547 -10.62 13.99 -3.00
N PHE A 548 -11.54 14.95 -3.07
CA PHE A 548 -11.23 16.34 -3.39
C PHE A 548 -10.33 16.98 -2.32
N GLU A 549 -10.70 16.86 -1.04
CA GLU A 549 -9.92 17.38 0.09
C GLU A 549 -8.51 16.78 0.13
N THR A 550 -8.38 15.47 -0.15
CA THR A 550 -7.09 14.78 -0.23
C THR A 550 -6.24 15.28 -1.40
N LEU A 551 -6.85 15.54 -2.56
CA LEU A 551 -6.17 16.06 -3.76
C LEU A 551 -5.70 17.51 -3.56
N GLU A 552 -6.51 18.35 -2.91
CA GLU A 552 -6.17 19.73 -2.56
C GLU A 552 -5.01 19.77 -1.53
N ALA A 553 -5.07 18.95 -0.49
CA ALA A 553 -3.99 18.83 0.50
C ALA A 553 -2.67 18.34 -0.13
N TYR A 554 -2.73 17.40 -1.08
CA TYR A 554 -1.58 16.98 -1.87
C TYR A 554 -1.00 18.14 -2.71
N TYR A 555 -1.85 18.88 -3.44
CA TYR A 555 -1.41 20.03 -4.25
C TYR A 555 -0.75 21.11 -3.41
N LYS A 556 -1.28 21.39 -2.21
CA LYS A 556 -0.67 22.32 -1.26
C LYS A 556 0.73 21.84 -0.84
N SER A 557 0.87 20.60 -0.38
CA SER A 557 2.19 20.06 -0.01
C SER A 557 3.16 20.00 -1.20
N LEU A 558 2.68 19.88 -2.43
CA LEU A 558 3.50 19.90 -3.63
C LEU A 558 4.03 21.32 -3.92
N SER A 559 3.13 22.30 -3.97
CA SER A 559 3.48 23.71 -4.27
C SER A 559 4.39 24.35 -3.22
N GLU A 560 4.36 23.88 -1.97
CA GLU A 560 5.28 24.31 -0.91
C GLU A 560 6.72 23.75 -1.07
N LYS A 561 6.91 22.65 -1.80
CA LYS A 561 8.18 21.87 -1.81
C LYS A 561 8.83 21.75 -3.19
N VAL A 562 8.06 21.91 -4.26
CA VAL A 562 8.48 21.66 -5.65
C VAL A 562 8.12 22.88 -6.50
N PRO A 563 9.10 23.53 -7.16
CA PRO A 563 8.83 24.62 -8.09
C PRO A 563 7.91 24.17 -9.23
N LEU A 564 7.03 25.06 -9.70
CA LEU A 564 6.02 24.73 -10.72
C LEU A 564 6.64 24.35 -12.07
N GLU A 565 7.87 24.77 -12.33
CA GLU A 565 8.66 24.40 -13.52
C GLU A 565 9.02 22.90 -13.57
N CYS A 566 8.90 22.19 -12.44
CA CYS A 566 9.07 20.73 -12.36
C CYS A 566 7.81 19.95 -12.79
N LEU A 567 6.69 20.64 -13.08
CA LEU A 567 5.44 20.04 -13.53
C LEU A 567 5.34 20.03 -15.07
N PRO A 568 4.59 19.10 -15.69
CA PRO A 568 4.54 19.00 -17.13
C PRO A 568 3.86 20.22 -17.77
N CYS A 569 4.51 20.79 -18.78
CA CYS A 569 3.95 21.88 -19.56
C CYS A 569 2.93 21.36 -20.60
N PHE A 570 1.68 21.77 -20.46
CA PHE A 570 0.58 21.50 -21.40
C PHE A 570 0.32 22.75 -22.28
N GLN A 571 -0.20 22.58 -23.50
CA GLN A 571 -0.62 23.69 -24.35
C GLN A 571 -1.83 24.44 -23.76
N THR A 572 -2.71 23.74 -23.07
CA THR A 572 -3.81 24.37 -22.33
C THR A 572 -3.28 24.97 -21.02
N GLN A 573 -3.06 26.28 -20.98
CA GLN A 573 -2.42 27.00 -19.87
C GLN A 573 -3.36 27.42 -18.71
N THR A 574 -4.52 26.75 -18.54
CA THR A 574 -5.39 26.92 -17.34
C THR A 574 -4.57 26.69 -16.06
N ASP A 575 -4.83 27.41 -14.97
CA ASP A 575 -4.07 27.16 -13.74
C ASP A 575 -4.54 25.89 -13.00
N ILE A 576 -3.64 25.21 -12.27
CA ILE A 576 -4.02 24.01 -11.49
C ILE A 576 -4.95 24.39 -10.33
N LYS A 577 -4.79 25.56 -9.72
CA LYS A 577 -5.69 26.07 -8.67
C LYS A 577 -7.08 26.37 -9.23
N GLU A 578 -7.16 26.97 -10.43
CA GLU A 578 -8.44 27.20 -11.13
C GLU A 578 -9.17 25.87 -11.42
N LEU A 579 -8.43 24.84 -11.85
CA LEU A 579 -8.98 23.49 -12.03
C LEU A 579 -9.47 22.88 -10.71
N LEU A 580 -8.73 23.06 -9.61
CA LEU A 580 -9.15 22.60 -8.27
C LEU A 580 -10.40 23.32 -7.77
N GLU A 581 -10.47 24.65 -7.90
CA GLU A 581 -11.65 25.45 -7.58
C GLU A 581 -12.86 24.98 -8.40
N THR A 582 -12.67 24.73 -9.69
CA THR A 582 -13.71 24.19 -10.59
C THR A 582 -14.11 22.76 -10.23
N LEU A 583 -13.18 21.92 -9.76
CA LEU A 583 -13.47 20.56 -9.28
C LEU A 583 -14.30 20.61 -8.00
N GLY A 584 -13.89 21.41 -7.01
CA GLY A 584 -14.62 21.58 -5.74
C GLY A 584 -16.06 22.04 -5.98
N GLN A 585 -16.26 23.04 -6.85
CA GLN A 585 -17.59 23.46 -7.29
C GLN A 585 -18.39 22.30 -7.93
N ASN A 586 -17.77 21.50 -8.80
CA ASN A 586 -18.43 20.39 -9.47
C ASN A 586 -18.78 19.22 -8.54
N VAL A 587 -18.00 18.99 -7.49
CA VAL A 587 -18.23 17.96 -6.47
C VAL A 587 -19.46 18.27 -5.61
N VAL A 588 -19.66 19.54 -5.23
CA VAL A 588 -20.85 19.97 -4.47
C VAL A 588 -22.08 20.28 -5.33
N THR A 589 -21.89 20.50 -6.64
CA THR A 589 -22.98 20.85 -7.56
C THR A 589 -23.89 19.67 -7.87
N LYS A 590 -25.18 19.80 -7.56
CA LYS A 590 -26.22 18.81 -7.87
C LYS A 590 -26.58 18.76 -9.36
N LYS A 591 -25.68 18.18 -10.15
CA LYS A 591 -25.82 17.96 -11.60
C LYS A 591 -25.91 16.46 -11.89
N ARG A 592 -26.93 16.06 -12.66
CA ARG A 592 -27.15 14.64 -13.04
C ARG A 592 -25.93 14.12 -13.79
N LYS A 593 -25.39 12.98 -13.34
CA LYS A 593 -24.21 12.30 -13.90
C LYS A 593 -23.10 13.29 -14.24
N ASN A 594 -22.63 14.05 -13.23
CA ASN A 594 -21.66 15.12 -13.44
C ASN A 594 -20.24 14.62 -13.81
N VAL A 595 -20.09 14.08 -15.02
CA VAL A 595 -18.85 13.48 -15.54
C VAL A 595 -17.69 14.48 -15.65
N GLU A 596 -17.95 15.78 -15.57
CA GLU A 596 -16.91 16.82 -15.48
C GLU A 596 -16.04 16.65 -14.23
N ILE A 597 -16.56 16.11 -13.12
CA ILE A 597 -15.75 15.73 -11.95
C ILE A 597 -14.61 14.80 -12.37
N LEU A 598 -14.89 13.80 -13.21
CA LEU A 598 -13.91 12.82 -13.66
C LEU A 598 -12.89 13.45 -14.63
N TRP A 599 -13.37 14.28 -15.57
CA TRP A 599 -12.52 14.94 -16.56
C TRP A 599 -11.56 15.95 -15.92
N ILE A 600 -12.05 16.76 -14.97
CA ILE A 600 -11.24 17.75 -14.26
C ILE A 600 -10.23 17.05 -13.34
N ALA A 601 -10.66 16.06 -12.53
CA ALA A 601 -9.74 15.28 -11.69
C ALA A 601 -8.66 14.56 -12.50
N GLY A 602 -9.01 14.00 -13.67
CA GLY A 602 -8.05 13.40 -14.60
C GLY A 602 -7.07 14.40 -15.20
N THR A 603 -7.54 15.61 -15.54
CA THR A 603 -6.71 16.71 -16.05
C THR A 603 -5.73 17.21 -14.99
N ILE A 604 -6.19 17.42 -13.75
CA ILE A 604 -5.34 17.79 -12.61
C ILE A 604 -4.28 16.72 -12.37
N CYS A 605 -4.68 15.44 -12.30
CA CYS A 605 -3.74 14.33 -12.11
C CYS A 605 -2.61 14.33 -13.16
N ARG A 606 -2.93 14.55 -14.45
CA ARG A 606 -1.92 14.64 -15.51
C ARG A 606 -0.96 15.83 -15.36
N ARG A 607 -1.45 16.96 -14.87
CA ARG A 607 -0.65 18.18 -14.58
C ARG A 607 0.18 18.07 -13.31
N LEU A 608 -0.14 17.14 -12.43
CA LEU A 608 0.58 16.86 -11.19
C LEU A 608 1.54 15.66 -11.30
N ASN A 609 2.00 15.31 -12.50
CA ASN A 609 2.82 14.11 -12.77
C ASN A 609 2.18 12.77 -12.33
N GLY A 610 0.88 12.76 -12.05
CA GLY A 610 0.19 11.67 -11.40
C GLY A 610 -0.08 10.45 -12.29
N ILE A 611 -0.55 9.38 -11.63
CA ILE A 611 -0.86 8.09 -12.24
C ILE A 611 -2.37 8.04 -12.51
N ARG A 612 -2.78 7.83 -13.77
CA ARG A 612 -4.18 7.76 -14.17
C ARG A 612 -4.70 6.33 -14.24
N PHE A 613 -5.79 6.07 -13.53
CA PHE A 613 -6.53 4.81 -13.57
C PHE A 613 -7.98 5.02 -14.05
N THR A 614 -8.49 4.12 -14.88
CA THR A 614 -9.88 4.13 -15.34
C THR A 614 -10.57 2.79 -15.11
N SER A 615 -11.62 2.82 -14.29
CA SER A 615 -12.32 1.64 -13.78
C SER A 615 -13.83 1.67 -14.01
N CYS A 616 -14.38 0.47 -14.16
CA CYS A 616 -15.80 0.18 -14.02
C CYS A 616 -15.94 -1.25 -13.52
N LYS A 617 -17.16 -1.79 -13.41
CA LYS A 617 -17.43 -3.17 -12.94
C LYS A 617 -16.54 -4.28 -13.51
N SER A 618 -15.98 -4.12 -14.71
CA SER A 618 -15.05 -5.12 -15.27
C SER A 618 -14.00 -4.58 -16.24
N ALA A 619 -13.74 -3.27 -16.26
CA ALA A 619 -12.84 -2.60 -17.23
C ALA A 619 -12.94 -3.07 -18.69
N LYS A 620 -14.16 -3.35 -19.17
CA LYS A 620 -14.43 -3.70 -20.57
C LYS A 620 -15.10 -2.53 -21.28
N ASP A 621 -16.44 -2.47 -21.26
CA ASP A 621 -17.24 -1.59 -22.12
C ASP A 621 -17.23 -0.12 -21.67
N ARG A 622 -17.72 0.20 -20.46
CA ARG A 622 -17.76 1.60 -19.95
C ARG A 622 -16.37 2.24 -19.90
N THR A 623 -15.36 1.47 -19.49
CA THR A 623 -13.96 1.90 -19.49
C THR A 623 -13.45 2.19 -20.90
N SER A 624 -13.84 1.42 -21.93
CA SER A 624 -13.52 1.77 -23.32
C SER A 624 -14.08 3.14 -23.71
N MET A 625 -15.29 3.48 -23.25
CA MET A 625 -15.92 4.76 -23.56
C MET A 625 -15.14 5.92 -22.92
N SER A 626 -14.72 5.80 -21.65
CA SER A 626 -13.94 6.87 -20.99
C SER A 626 -12.51 6.99 -21.55
N VAL A 627 -11.77 5.89 -21.70
CA VAL A 627 -10.39 5.91 -22.22
C VAL A 627 -10.31 6.58 -23.58
N THR A 628 -11.18 6.18 -24.51
CA THR A 628 -11.20 6.77 -25.86
C THR A 628 -11.64 8.25 -25.85
N LEU A 629 -12.50 8.65 -24.91
CA LEU A 629 -12.92 10.03 -24.74
C LEU A 629 -11.80 10.91 -24.18
N GLU A 630 -11.07 10.45 -23.15
CA GLU A 630 -9.92 11.15 -22.58
C GLU A 630 -8.78 11.26 -23.62
N GLN A 631 -8.48 10.18 -24.34
CA GLN A 631 -7.52 10.20 -25.44
C GLN A 631 -7.90 11.23 -26.51
N CYS A 632 -9.16 11.25 -26.97
CA CYS A 632 -9.61 12.27 -27.94
C CYS A 632 -9.60 13.69 -27.38
N ALA A 633 -9.88 13.89 -26.09
CA ALA A 633 -9.75 15.19 -25.42
C ALA A 633 -8.30 15.67 -25.43
N LEU A 634 -7.34 14.82 -25.06
CA LEU A 634 -5.91 15.13 -25.15
C LEU A 634 -5.48 15.43 -26.59
N LEU A 635 -5.97 14.70 -27.59
CA LEU A 635 -5.70 15.02 -29.00
C LEU A 635 -6.23 16.41 -29.41
N ARG A 636 -7.39 16.82 -28.89
CA ARG A 636 -7.99 18.15 -29.14
C ARG A 636 -7.22 19.27 -28.44
N ASP A 637 -7.04 19.12 -27.14
CA ASP A 637 -6.55 20.19 -26.26
C ASP A 637 -5.02 20.34 -26.38
N GLU A 638 -4.30 19.22 -26.55
CA GLU A 638 -2.84 19.17 -26.51
C GLU A 638 -2.19 18.87 -27.87
N HIS A 639 -2.95 18.40 -28.86
CA HIS A 639 -2.45 18.18 -30.22
C HIS A 639 -3.21 18.92 -31.31
N GLN A 640 -4.19 19.75 -30.94
CA GLN A 640 -4.95 20.60 -31.85
C GLN A 640 -5.71 19.77 -32.91
N LEU A 641 -6.26 18.61 -32.53
CA LEU A 641 -7.29 17.91 -33.30
C LEU A 641 -8.45 18.87 -33.57
N SER A 642 -8.81 19.06 -34.84
CA SER A 642 -9.94 19.92 -35.18
C SER A 642 -11.23 19.41 -34.52
N LYS A 643 -12.03 20.34 -33.98
CA LYS A 643 -13.29 20.06 -33.29
C LYS A 643 -14.28 19.30 -34.19
N ASP A 644 -14.27 19.58 -35.49
CA ASP A 644 -15.12 18.91 -36.49
C ASP A 644 -14.77 17.43 -36.69
N PHE A 645 -13.53 17.05 -36.37
CA PHE A 645 -13.04 15.68 -36.45
C PHE A 645 -13.07 14.95 -35.10
N PHE A 646 -13.41 15.61 -33.99
CA PHE A 646 -13.42 15.02 -32.65
C PHE A 646 -14.29 13.76 -32.57
N VAL A 647 -15.54 13.85 -33.02
CA VAL A 647 -16.48 12.71 -33.01
C VAL A 647 -16.00 11.60 -33.95
N ARG A 648 -15.46 11.97 -35.12
CA ARG A 648 -14.93 10.99 -36.10
C ARG A 648 -13.71 10.23 -35.56
N ALA A 649 -12.82 10.90 -34.84
CA ALA A 649 -11.69 10.28 -34.17
C ALA A 649 -12.16 9.34 -33.05
N LEU A 650 -13.09 9.80 -32.22
CA LEU A 650 -13.67 9.04 -31.12
C LEU A 650 -14.37 7.75 -31.61
N ASP A 651 -15.18 7.86 -32.66
CA ASP A 651 -15.86 6.72 -33.26
C ASP A 651 -14.88 5.75 -33.93
N CYS A 652 -13.82 6.27 -34.58
CA CYS A 652 -12.75 5.44 -35.16
C CYS A 652 -12.01 4.64 -34.08
N MET A 653 -11.59 5.27 -33.00
CA MET A 653 -10.90 4.61 -31.89
C MET A 653 -11.81 3.63 -31.12
N ARG A 654 -13.12 3.90 -31.02
CA ARG A 654 -14.09 2.95 -30.45
C ARG A 654 -14.43 1.77 -31.36
N ARG A 655 -14.44 1.97 -32.68
CA ARG A 655 -14.80 0.92 -33.66
C ARG A 655 -13.63 0.00 -33.98
N GLU A 656 -12.44 0.56 -34.16
CA GLU A 656 -11.27 -0.16 -34.70
C GLU A 656 -10.09 -0.25 -33.72
N GLY A 657 -10.18 0.40 -32.55
CA GLY A 657 -9.04 0.60 -31.65
C GLY A 657 -8.68 -0.53 -30.69
N CYS A 658 -7.70 -0.30 -29.82
CA CYS A 658 -7.21 -1.36 -28.94
C CYS A 658 -8.28 -1.84 -27.95
N ARG A 659 -9.20 -0.94 -27.56
CA ARG A 659 -10.27 -1.25 -26.61
C ARG A 659 -11.38 -2.15 -27.15
N ILE A 660 -11.66 -2.19 -28.46
CA ILE A 660 -12.61 -3.18 -29.01
C ILE A 660 -11.96 -4.58 -29.04
N GLU A 661 -10.64 -4.65 -29.22
CA GLU A 661 -9.89 -5.92 -29.15
C GLU A 661 -9.84 -6.48 -27.72
N ASN A 662 -9.88 -5.62 -26.67
CA ASN A 662 -10.13 -6.08 -25.29
C ASN A 662 -11.49 -6.79 -25.17
N VAL A 663 -12.53 -6.30 -25.85
CA VAL A 663 -13.85 -6.95 -25.87
C VAL A 663 -13.76 -8.30 -26.58
N GLN A 664 -13.06 -8.37 -27.71
CA GLN A 664 -12.77 -9.62 -28.42
C GLN A 664 -12.03 -10.63 -27.52
N LYS A 665 -10.97 -10.24 -26.80
CA LYS A 665 -10.29 -11.10 -25.83
C LYS A 665 -11.18 -11.58 -24.68
N ASN A 666 -12.12 -10.75 -24.25
CA ASN A 666 -13.00 -11.04 -23.12
C ASN A 666 -14.18 -11.97 -23.44
N ILE A 667 -14.81 -11.80 -24.60
CA ILE A 667 -16.07 -12.47 -24.97
C ILE A 667 -16.11 -12.98 -26.42
N ARG A 668 -14.97 -13.04 -27.10
CA ARG A 668 -14.81 -13.53 -28.50
C ARG A 668 -15.64 -12.78 -29.54
N CYS A 669 -16.13 -11.59 -29.21
CA CYS A 669 -16.93 -10.75 -30.09
C CYS A 669 -16.52 -9.26 -30.00
N ARG A 670 -16.34 -8.59 -31.15
CA ARG A 670 -16.10 -7.14 -31.27
C ARG A 670 -17.41 -6.34 -31.15
N LYS A 671 -18.18 -6.55 -30.07
CA LYS A 671 -19.37 -5.75 -29.74
C LYS A 671 -19.44 -5.43 -28.26
N TYR A 672 -19.56 -4.15 -27.95
CA TYR A 672 -19.82 -3.67 -26.59
C TYR A 672 -21.17 -4.21 -26.09
N ALA A 673 -21.19 -4.71 -24.86
CA ALA A 673 -22.34 -5.37 -24.25
C ALA A 673 -23.38 -4.37 -23.70
N PHE A 674 -23.91 -3.53 -24.60
CA PHE A 674 -24.97 -2.56 -24.32
C PHE A 674 -26.18 -2.77 -25.25
N ASN A 675 -27.38 -2.56 -24.73
CA ASN A 675 -28.59 -2.44 -25.56
C ASN A 675 -29.00 -0.96 -25.76
N MET A 676 -29.85 -0.71 -26.76
CA MET A 676 -30.25 0.64 -27.15
C MET A 676 -30.93 1.44 -26.02
N LEU A 677 -31.77 0.79 -25.20
CA LEU A 677 -32.46 1.44 -24.08
C LEU A 677 -31.48 1.83 -22.96
N GLN A 678 -30.46 0.99 -22.68
CA GLN A 678 -29.39 1.34 -21.75
C GLN A 678 -28.62 2.58 -22.24
N LEU A 679 -28.26 2.63 -23.53
CA LEU A 679 -27.52 3.75 -24.10
C LEU A 679 -28.30 5.08 -24.10
N MET A 680 -29.64 5.05 -24.10
CA MET A 680 -30.44 6.28 -23.91
C MET A 680 -30.17 6.94 -22.56
N ALA A 681 -29.81 6.17 -21.52
CA ALA A 681 -29.44 6.69 -20.21
C ALA A 681 -28.00 7.25 -20.14
N PHE A 682 -27.11 6.91 -21.06
CA PHE A 682 -25.71 7.34 -21.04
C PHE A 682 -25.57 8.81 -21.47
N PRO A 683 -24.65 9.60 -20.89
CA PRO A 683 -24.22 10.88 -21.45
C PRO A 683 -23.77 10.71 -22.91
N LYS A 684 -24.08 11.67 -23.79
CA LYS A 684 -23.90 11.51 -25.25
C LYS A 684 -22.47 11.12 -25.66
N CYS A 685 -21.47 11.76 -25.07
CA CYS A 685 -20.05 11.48 -25.34
C CYS A 685 -19.58 10.08 -24.89
N TYR A 686 -20.33 9.38 -24.02
CA TYR A 686 -20.03 8.02 -23.55
C TYR A 686 -20.75 6.92 -24.35
N ARG A 687 -21.44 7.24 -25.45
CA ARG A 687 -22.13 6.25 -26.28
C ARG A 687 -21.20 5.67 -27.35
N PRO A 688 -21.18 4.34 -27.56
CA PRO A 688 -20.44 3.72 -28.66
C PRO A 688 -21.09 4.04 -30.02
N PRO A 689 -20.32 4.04 -31.13
CA PRO A 689 -20.87 4.26 -32.46
C PRO A 689 -21.75 3.09 -32.94
N GLU A 690 -22.69 3.38 -33.82
CA GLU A 690 -23.65 2.39 -34.34
C GLU A 690 -22.97 1.18 -35.00
N GLY A 691 -23.56 0.00 -34.79
CA GLY A 691 -23.02 -1.30 -35.21
C GLY A 691 -21.94 -1.90 -34.30
N THR A 692 -21.40 -1.14 -33.32
CA THR A 692 -20.35 -1.64 -32.41
C THR A 692 -20.87 -2.15 -31.05
N TYR A 693 -22.19 -2.19 -30.86
CA TYR A 693 -22.83 -2.66 -29.64
C TYR A 693 -24.02 -3.59 -29.94
N GLY A 694 -24.44 -4.36 -28.94
CA GLY A 694 -25.65 -5.17 -29.00
C GLY A 694 -25.70 -6.26 -27.92
N LYS A 695 -26.74 -7.09 -27.97
CA LYS A 695 -26.68 -8.40 -27.32
C LYS A 695 -25.58 -9.22 -28.01
N VAL A 696 -24.78 -9.89 -27.19
CA VAL A 696 -23.91 -10.98 -27.63
C VAL A 696 -24.59 -12.23 -27.12
N ASP A 697 -25.01 -13.10 -28.03
CA ASP A 697 -25.48 -14.43 -27.69
C ASP A 697 -24.28 -15.20 -27.15
N SER A 698 -24.37 -15.59 -25.87
CA SER A 698 -23.26 -16.05 -25.02
C SER A 698 -23.34 -17.54 -24.73
#